data_AF-A0A7R9HRL7-F1
#
_entry.id   AF-A0A7R9HRL7-F1
#
_cell.length_a   1.000
_cell.length_b   1.000
_cell.length_c   1.000
_cell.angle_alpha   90.00
_cell.angle_beta   90.00
_cell.angle_gamma   90.00
#
_symmetry.space_group_name_H-M   'P 1'
#
loop_
_entity.id
_entity.type
_entity.pdbx_description
1 polymer ?
#
loop_
_entity_poly.entity_id
_entity_poly.type
_entity_poly.pdbx_seq_one_letter_code
_entity_poly.pdbx_strand_id
1 'polypeptide(L)'
;MLSETGLSQENESIATGNRTLRKGTNIQEFYRNCNLFVTGGTGFIGKILIEKLLRSCPAINKIYVVIRPKKSKSPEERKEELIKCSVFDVLKATNPDFHQKLVMVPGDISLPKLGLSPSDYEMLTQQVNIILHLAATVKFDEKINIAVPMNIGGTKEIIDLCRACVNLKSIVYLSTAYSNCNKKDIEECFYDPPLEDDGVINFLATVDEAIMEVIKIKIIGTWPNTYTFTKAIAENIIKKTASDLPIAIVRPSQVSGTLKEPVCGWIDNVYGPNGAAAGLFAGLVRTGVRHAETKLNVIPVDMVANCIIASALEATTRDCNENIPIYNYVSGPNTLTFQENTDVILEKLFEVPSAQAIWYPCAFPFRSVFWYRLLAIFVHVIPGALLDIAFVIKGYPPMFLKLYRKIDKYMLSMKYFTTFNWNFDNRKCMSLYQSLALEDKEIFYFDSNAYDWRDYLRSCINGLRIYLFKESPNTIPAGKSRLFKPDVLDIVLTNLKITPATTSVLQELDSDHNLVLCELDVNTEHQTSWQIPTTKTTDWTKFKTDLQEIIPENLEIESVEDVDAAIDIFTTTVQEIYNMHTTTSRKQQDLRIDHPELNYLIAQKREARRDWQRLRTPQERLRYNKLKALERDSTHHPLRLRRMGLRSEVPRNQATNNAEKILWLITGVDIRTRTDHLHTMTKIVNFKACHFLVLYCPSNHQGSLIGLNRMGHLALHISSSSSSSSSSSSSSSSSSSIGITSHAKKLVDRLRIISHVRQSLSFL
;
A
#
# COMPACT_ATOMS: atom_id res chain seq x y z
N MET A 1 -21.90 41.87 40.51
CA MET A 1 -20.78 41.37 41.35
C MET A 1 -19.73 40.83 40.40
N LEU A 2 -18.93 41.65 39.70
CA LEU A 2 -17.89 42.60 40.15
C LEU A 2 -16.83 41.96 41.06
N SER A 3 -15.66 41.69 40.48
CA SER A 3 -14.30 42.09 40.91
C SER A 3 -13.30 41.45 39.93
N GLU A 4 -12.73 42.14 38.93
CA GLU A 4 -11.61 43.11 39.02
C GLU A 4 -10.46 42.67 39.94
N THR A 5 -9.25 42.56 39.35
CA THR A 5 -7.93 43.09 39.78
C THR A 5 -6.83 42.27 39.08
N GLY A 6 -5.84 42.83 38.38
CA GLY A 6 -5.52 44.22 38.09
C GLY A 6 -4.72 44.29 36.78
N LEU A 7 -5.20 45.15 35.88
CA LEU A 7 -4.46 45.71 34.77
C LEU A 7 -4.39 47.22 35.06
N SER A 8 -3.23 47.69 35.50
CA SER A 8 -2.94 49.12 35.53
C SER A 8 -1.59 49.34 34.88
N GLN A 9 -1.68 49.84 33.64
CA GLN A 9 -0.95 51.00 33.15
C GLN A 9 0.51 51.14 33.58
N GLU A 10 1.41 50.90 32.64
CA GLU A 10 2.49 51.86 32.37
C GLU A 10 3.02 51.67 30.95
N ASN A 11 3.38 52.79 30.31
CA ASN A 11 3.97 52.96 28.98
C ASN A 11 3.02 53.31 27.80
N GLU A 12 2.25 54.40 27.99
CA GLU A 12 2.08 55.36 26.89
C GLU A 12 3.34 56.24 26.80
N SER A 13 4.16 56.03 25.77
CA SER A 13 5.19 57.01 25.37
C SER A 13 4.89 57.54 23.96
N ILE A 14 4.22 58.69 23.96
CA ILE A 14 4.35 59.85 23.05
C ILE A 14 4.87 59.58 21.63
N ALA A 15 3.98 59.83 20.67
CA ALA A 15 4.25 59.96 19.25
C ALA A 15 5.26 61.08 18.95
N THR A 16 6.50 60.67 18.63
CA THR A 16 7.42 61.42 17.75
C THR A 16 8.00 60.41 16.75
N GLY A 17 8.20 60.83 15.51
CA GLY A 17 8.43 59.98 14.33
C GLY A 17 9.72 59.16 14.33
N ASN A 18 9.78 58.12 15.14
CA ASN A 18 10.69 56.98 14.98
C ASN A 18 9.94 55.73 15.43
N ARG A 19 9.42 54.94 14.46
CA ARG A 19 9.03 53.54 14.74
C ARG A 19 10.31 52.82 15.17
N THR A 20 10.56 52.71 16.47
CA THR A 20 11.48 51.73 17.02
C THR A 20 10.97 50.35 16.60
N LEU A 21 11.50 49.84 15.49
CA LEU A 21 11.29 48.48 15.03
C LEU A 21 11.62 47.56 16.20
N ARG A 22 10.63 46.82 16.72
CA ARG A 22 10.88 45.79 17.73
C ARG A 22 12.02 44.90 17.22
N LYS A 23 13.04 44.73 18.05
CA LYS A 23 14.14 43.80 17.79
C LYS A 23 13.54 42.40 17.64
N GLY A 24 13.82 41.73 16.53
CA GLY A 24 13.39 40.36 16.28
C GLY A 24 14.24 39.36 17.07
N THR A 25 13.91 38.08 16.93
CA THR A 25 14.72 36.97 17.44
C THR A 25 16.08 36.89 16.73
N ASN A 26 17.00 36.03 17.18
CA ASN A 26 18.35 35.96 16.59
C ASN A 26 18.29 35.56 15.11
N ILE A 27 17.43 34.58 14.75
CA ILE A 27 17.23 34.20 13.36
C ILE A 27 16.60 35.34 12.55
N GLN A 28 15.60 36.04 13.10
CA GLN A 28 14.97 37.17 12.39
C GLN A 28 15.95 38.31 12.13
N GLU A 29 16.81 38.62 13.10
CA GLU A 29 17.86 39.64 12.98
C GLU A 29 18.94 39.23 11.96
N PHE A 30 19.31 37.95 11.92
CA PHE A 30 20.25 37.44 10.93
C PHE A 30 19.76 37.67 9.48
N TYR A 31 18.46 37.44 9.24
CA TYR A 31 17.85 37.64 7.92
C TYR A 31 17.43 39.09 7.64
N ARG A 32 17.54 40.00 8.61
CA ARG A 32 17.13 41.41 8.47
C ARG A 32 17.91 42.08 7.32
N ASN A 33 17.17 42.75 6.44
CA ASN A 33 17.68 43.48 5.27
C ASN A 33 18.56 42.66 4.32
N CYS A 34 18.55 41.32 4.42
CA CYS A 34 19.33 40.45 3.55
C CYS A 34 18.62 40.22 2.23
N ASN A 35 19.43 39.99 1.19
CA ASN A 35 18.99 39.48 -0.10
C ASN A 35 19.32 37.99 -0.21
N LEU A 36 18.33 37.17 -0.51
CA LEU A 36 18.47 35.72 -0.59
C LEU A 36 18.44 35.28 -2.05
N PHE A 37 19.26 34.31 -2.41
CA PHE A 37 19.15 33.59 -3.68
C PHE A 37 18.75 32.13 -3.42
N VAL A 38 17.61 31.73 -3.96
CA VAL A 38 17.02 30.40 -3.74
C VAL A 38 16.96 29.64 -5.06
N THR A 39 17.70 28.54 -5.13
CA THR A 39 17.50 27.56 -6.21
C THR A 39 16.44 26.54 -5.79
N GLY A 40 15.64 26.05 -6.73
CA GLY A 40 14.60 25.09 -6.42
C GLY A 40 13.41 25.69 -5.66
N GLY A 41 13.28 27.03 -5.62
CA GLY A 41 12.22 27.74 -4.90
C GLY A 41 10.80 27.43 -5.38
N THR A 42 10.64 26.92 -6.61
CA THR A 42 9.35 26.47 -7.15
C THR A 42 9.03 24.99 -6.86
N GLY A 43 9.93 24.27 -6.19
CA GLY A 43 9.73 22.90 -5.72
C GLY A 43 9.01 22.82 -4.38
N PHE A 44 8.69 21.60 -3.93
CA PHE A 44 7.93 21.34 -2.71
C PHE A 44 8.51 22.02 -1.46
N ILE A 45 9.77 21.71 -1.13
CA ILE A 45 10.47 22.32 0.02
C ILE A 45 10.69 23.81 -0.21
N GLY A 46 11.04 24.21 -1.44
CA GLY A 46 11.32 25.60 -1.80
C GLY A 46 10.12 26.54 -1.57
N LYS A 47 8.90 26.09 -1.88
CA LYS A 47 7.67 26.86 -1.64
C LYS A 47 7.46 27.13 -0.15
N ILE A 48 7.57 26.08 0.67
CA ILE A 48 7.41 26.17 2.12
C ILE A 48 8.50 27.04 2.74
N LEU A 49 9.74 26.88 2.28
CA LEU A 49 10.87 27.70 2.73
C LEU A 49 10.65 29.19 2.42
N ILE A 50 10.24 29.53 1.19
CA ILE A 50 9.97 30.92 0.79
C ILE A 50 8.79 31.48 1.58
N GLU A 51 7.70 30.72 1.73
CA GLU A 51 6.56 31.12 2.55
C GLU A 51 6.98 31.42 3.99
N LYS A 52 7.72 30.49 4.61
CA LYS A 52 8.17 30.60 5.99
C LYS A 52 9.08 31.82 6.20
N LEU A 53 10.02 32.05 5.30
CA LEU A 53 10.91 33.22 5.31
C LEU A 53 10.13 34.52 5.20
N LEU A 54 9.19 34.63 4.26
CA LEU A 54 8.42 35.86 4.07
C LEU A 54 7.43 36.13 5.21
N ARG A 55 6.86 35.08 5.81
CA ARG A 55 5.96 35.20 6.96
C ARG A 55 6.70 35.50 8.26
N SER A 56 7.82 34.83 8.50
CA SER A 56 8.51 34.85 9.80
C SER A 56 9.70 35.81 9.84
N CYS A 57 10.26 36.19 8.69
CA CYS A 57 11.34 37.18 8.58
C CYS A 57 10.90 38.36 7.69
N PRO A 58 9.89 39.16 8.12
CA PRO A 58 9.30 40.21 7.28
C PRO A 58 10.29 41.32 6.93
N ALA A 59 11.43 41.43 7.62
CA ALA A 59 12.47 42.41 7.34
C ALA A 59 13.47 41.98 6.24
N ILE A 60 13.31 40.80 5.62
CA ILE A 60 14.06 40.43 4.41
C ILE A 60 13.82 41.47 3.32
N ASN A 61 14.87 41.84 2.58
CA ASN A 61 14.76 42.80 1.49
C ASN A 61 14.18 42.14 0.23
N LYS A 62 14.92 41.22 -0.39
CA LYS A 62 14.50 40.50 -1.59
C LYS A 62 14.85 39.02 -1.53
N ILE A 63 14.03 38.19 -2.18
CA ILE A 63 14.29 36.79 -2.45
C ILE A 63 14.32 36.60 -3.97
N TYR A 64 15.51 36.37 -4.50
CA TYR A 64 15.77 36.01 -5.89
C TYR A 64 15.57 34.51 -6.07
N VAL A 65 14.68 34.10 -6.96
CA VAL A 65 14.38 32.68 -7.23
C VAL A 65 14.76 32.37 -8.66
N VAL A 66 15.76 31.51 -8.85
CA VAL A 66 16.11 31.04 -10.19
C VAL A 66 15.05 30.09 -10.73
N ILE A 67 14.59 30.35 -11.94
CA ILE A 67 13.55 29.58 -12.60
C ILE A 67 13.98 29.18 -14.01
N ARG A 68 13.89 27.88 -14.31
CA ARG A 68 14.16 27.37 -15.65
C ARG A 68 13.22 28.00 -16.68
N PRO A 69 13.73 28.53 -17.80
CA PRO A 69 12.88 29.03 -18.88
C PRO A 69 11.95 27.93 -19.40
N LYS A 70 10.72 28.30 -19.75
CA LYS A 70 9.77 27.43 -20.47
C LYS A 70 9.28 28.18 -21.69
N LYS A 71 9.32 27.55 -22.87
CA LYS A 71 8.90 28.16 -24.15
C LYS A 71 7.48 28.74 -24.13
N SER A 72 6.63 28.29 -23.20
CA SER A 72 5.22 28.64 -23.12
C SER A 72 4.85 29.56 -21.95
N LYS A 73 5.80 29.99 -21.11
CA LYS A 73 5.48 30.83 -19.93
C LYS A 73 6.57 31.85 -19.61
N SER A 74 6.16 33.08 -19.31
CA SER A 74 7.07 34.13 -18.85
C SER A 74 7.49 33.91 -17.38
N PRO A 75 8.60 34.53 -16.92
CA PRO A 75 8.97 34.58 -15.51
C PRO A 75 7.86 35.10 -14.60
N GLU A 76 7.12 36.11 -15.05
CA GLU A 76 6.04 36.76 -14.32
C GLU A 76 4.84 35.83 -14.18
N GLU A 77 4.44 35.12 -15.23
CA GLU A 77 3.37 34.11 -15.16
C GLU A 77 3.75 32.98 -14.18
N ARG A 78 5.03 32.58 -14.18
CA ARG A 78 5.53 31.59 -13.22
C ARG A 78 5.53 32.11 -11.79
N LYS A 79 5.79 33.41 -11.58
CA LYS A 79 5.65 34.08 -10.28
C LYS A 79 4.21 34.05 -9.81
N GLU A 80 3.25 34.38 -10.68
CA GLU A 80 1.83 34.32 -10.35
C GLU A 80 1.38 32.90 -9.98
N GLU A 81 1.82 31.88 -10.73
CA GLU A 81 1.52 30.48 -10.43
C GLU A 81 2.05 30.05 -9.06
N LEU A 82 3.24 30.52 -8.69
CA LEU A 82 3.82 30.29 -7.37
C LEU A 82 2.92 30.90 -6.28
N ILE A 83 2.54 32.17 -6.43
CA ILE A 83 1.74 32.94 -5.45
C ILE A 83 0.30 32.41 -5.35
N LYS A 84 -0.26 31.89 -6.44
CA LYS A 84 -1.60 31.27 -6.46
C LYS A 84 -1.65 29.94 -5.69
N CYS A 85 -0.50 29.33 -5.39
CA CYS A 85 -0.45 28.10 -4.61
C CYS A 85 -1.02 28.30 -3.19
N SER A 86 -1.80 27.32 -2.72
CA SER A 86 -2.54 27.41 -1.44
C SER A 86 -1.63 27.52 -0.21
N VAL A 87 -0.36 27.13 -0.33
CA VAL A 87 0.63 27.30 0.73
C VAL A 87 0.80 28.78 1.13
N PHE A 88 0.64 29.70 0.17
CA PHE A 88 0.75 31.14 0.41
C PHE A 88 -0.56 31.78 0.87
N ASP A 89 -1.64 31.01 1.10
CA ASP A 89 -2.95 31.58 1.46
C ASP A 89 -2.89 32.37 2.78
N VAL A 90 -2.20 31.83 3.79
CA VAL A 90 -1.98 32.53 5.07
C VAL A 90 -1.18 33.82 4.84
N LEU A 91 -0.08 33.75 4.08
CA LEU A 91 0.75 34.91 3.79
C LEU A 91 0.01 35.98 2.98
N LYS A 92 -0.84 35.60 2.02
CA LYS A 92 -1.71 36.51 1.27
C LYS A 92 -2.67 37.26 2.19
N ALA A 93 -3.20 36.59 3.22
CA ALA A 93 -4.10 37.21 4.18
C ALA A 93 -3.36 38.15 5.15
N THR A 94 -2.15 37.79 5.60
CA THR A 94 -1.41 38.55 6.62
C THR A 94 -0.51 39.65 6.05
N ASN A 95 0.00 39.50 4.82
CA ASN A 95 0.91 40.43 4.17
C ASN A 95 0.71 40.40 2.64
N PRO A 96 -0.35 41.04 2.10
CA PRO A 96 -0.69 40.96 0.67
C PRO A 96 0.44 41.35 -0.29
N ASP A 97 1.31 42.26 0.13
CA ASP A 97 2.41 42.83 -0.67
C ASP A 97 3.70 41.99 -0.66
N PHE A 98 3.71 40.80 -0.03
CA PHE A 98 4.89 39.93 0.04
C PHE A 98 5.52 39.64 -1.34
N HIS A 99 4.68 39.61 -2.37
CA HIS A 99 5.08 39.31 -3.75
C HIS A 99 6.05 40.35 -4.32
N GLN A 100 6.09 41.58 -3.80
CA GLN A 100 7.05 42.61 -4.21
C GLN A 100 8.50 42.23 -3.85
N LYS A 101 8.68 41.40 -2.82
CA LYS A 101 10.00 40.90 -2.39
C LYS A 101 10.50 39.74 -3.23
N LEU A 102 9.65 39.12 -4.04
CA LEU A 102 10.00 37.99 -4.89
C LEU A 102 10.44 38.46 -6.27
N VAL A 103 11.68 38.15 -6.64
CA VAL A 103 12.24 38.43 -7.96
C VAL A 103 12.53 37.11 -8.66
N MET A 104 11.86 36.85 -9.78
CA MET A 104 12.12 35.66 -10.58
C MET A 104 13.28 35.92 -11.52
N VAL A 105 14.28 35.06 -11.49
CA VAL A 105 15.49 35.19 -12.33
C VAL A 105 15.51 34.02 -13.33
N PRO A 106 15.41 34.27 -14.64
CA PRO A 106 15.50 33.21 -15.64
C PRO A 106 16.89 32.56 -15.62
N GLY A 107 16.97 31.25 -15.45
CA GLY A 107 18.25 30.53 -15.44
C GLY A 107 18.08 29.03 -15.30
N ASP A 108 19.10 28.28 -15.70
CA ASP A 108 19.18 26.83 -15.55
C ASP A 108 20.51 26.47 -14.89
N ILE A 109 20.43 25.90 -13.68
CA ILE A 109 21.60 25.53 -12.89
C ILE A 109 22.49 24.49 -13.58
N SER A 110 21.99 23.75 -14.58
CA SER A 110 22.80 22.79 -15.33
C SER A 110 23.70 23.42 -16.39
N LEU A 111 23.59 24.74 -16.60
CA LEU A 111 24.36 25.49 -17.58
C LEU A 111 25.45 26.34 -16.90
N PRO A 112 26.53 26.68 -17.64
CA PRO A 112 27.55 27.60 -17.16
C PRO A 112 26.95 28.92 -16.68
N LYS A 113 27.48 29.45 -15.58
CA LYS A 113 26.96 30.63 -14.87
C LYS A 113 25.45 30.55 -14.60
N LEU A 114 24.95 29.34 -14.32
CA LEU A 114 23.55 29.03 -14.07
C LEU A 114 22.61 29.43 -15.21
N GLY A 115 23.14 29.58 -16.45
CA GLY A 115 22.37 30.05 -17.61
C GLY A 115 21.78 31.45 -17.45
N LEU A 116 22.35 32.26 -16.54
CA LEU A 116 21.90 33.62 -16.26
C LEU A 116 22.38 34.59 -17.35
N SER A 117 21.62 35.68 -17.53
CA SER A 117 22.13 36.81 -18.31
C SER A 117 23.32 37.47 -17.59
N PRO A 118 24.25 38.11 -18.31
CA PRO A 118 25.37 38.82 -17.66
C PRO A 118 24.90 39.84 -16.61
N SER A 119 23.82 40.57 -16.89
CA SER A 119 23.23 41.54 -15.96
C SER A 119 22.62 40.89 -14.71
N ASP A 120 21.94 39.75 -14.86
CA ASP A 120 21.39 39.03 -13.70
C ASP A 120 22.50 38.44 -12.83
N TYR A 121 23.54 37.89 -13.47
CA TYR A 121 24.70 37.35 -12.76
C TYR A 121 25.39 38.46 -11.96
N GLU A 122 25.65 39.62 -12.57
CA GLU A 122 26.22 40.78 -11.89
C GLU A 122 25.34 41.25 -10.73
N MET A 123 24.04 41.41 -10.95
CA MET A 123 23.08 41.78 -9.91
C MET A 123 23.15 40.82 -8.71
N LEU A 124 23.17 39.51 -8.94
CA LEU A 124 23.25 38.51 -7.88
C LEU A 124 24.57 38.60 -7.12
N THR A 125 25.70 38.71 -7.83
CA THR A 125 27.03 38.83 -7.20
C THR A 125 27.18 40.07 -6.33
N GLN A 126 26.55 41.18 -6.70
CA GLN A 126 26.64 42.42 -5.93
C GLN A 126 25.70 42.45 -4.73
N GLN A 127 24.51 41.87 -4.86
CA GLN A 127 23.43 42.09 -3.90
C GLN A 127 23.19 40.94 -2.94
N VAL A 128 23.44 39.68 -3.33
CA VAL A 128 23.05 38.49 -2.55
C VAL A 128 23.93 38.33 -1.32
N ASN A 129 23.28 38.04 -0.19
CA ASN A 129 23.94 37.75 1.08
C ASN A 129 23.85 36.27 1.46
N ILE A 130 22.75 35.60 1.13
CA ILE A 130 22.50 34.22 1.58
C ILE A 130 22.05 33.38 0.39
N ILE A 131 22.70 32.23 0.19
CA ILE A 131 22.39 31.31 -0.91
C ILE A 131 21.80 30.01 -0.34
N LEU A 132 20.58 29.68 -0.74
CA LEU A 132 19.89 28.44 -0.36
C LEU A 132 19.78 27.53 -1.60
N HIS A 133 20.65 26.52 -1.66
CA HIS A 133 20.73 25.61 -2.80
C HIS A 133 19.89 24.34 -2.59
N LEU A 134 18.63 24.37 -3.06
CA LEU A 134 17.68 23.24 -2.96
C LEU A 134 17.42 22.54 -4.31
N ALA A 135 17.87 23.12 -5.43
CA ALA A 135 17.61 22.55 -6.75
C ALA A 135 18.35 21.21 -6.96
N ALA A 136 17.59 20.19 -7.35
CA ALA A 136 18.09 18.90 -7.79
C ALA A 136 17.02 18.19 -8.63
N THR A 137 17.40 17.24 -9.47
CA THR A 137 16.48 16.19 -9.89
C THR A 137 16.38 15.14 -8.78
N VAL A 138 15.17 14.92 -8.29
CA VAL A 138 14.86 14.02 -7.15
C VAL A 138 14.22 12.70 -7.59
N LYS A 139 14.10 12.47 -8.90
CA LYS A 139 13.55 11.22 -9.42
C LYS A 139 14.60 10.12 -9.31
N PHE A 140 14.23 9.00 -8.69
CA PHE A 140 15.15 7.88 -8.51
C PHE A 140 15.57 7.23 -9.83
N ASP A 141 14.73 7.29 -10.86
CA ASP A 141 14.99 6.73 -12.18
C ASP A 141 15.43 7.78 -13.22
N GLU A 142 15.86 8.97 -12.78
CA GLU A 142 16.39 9.98 -13.70
C GLU A 142 17.65 9.47 -14.41
N LYS A 143 17.78 9.84 -15.70
CA LYS A 143 18.94 9.49 -16.51
C LYS A 143 20.19 10.18 -15.95
N ILE A 144 21.31 9.45 -15.88
CA ILE A 144 22.57 9.96 -15.32
C ILE A 144 23.06 11.20 -16.08
N ASN A 145 23.00 11.19 -17.41
CA ASN A 145 23.40 12.33 -18.24
C ASN A 145 22.56 13.60 -18.03
N ILE A 146 21.40 13.50 -17.37
CA ILE A 146 20.60 14.64 -16.92
C ILE A 146 20.92 14.98 -15.45
N ALA A 147 21.03 13.95 -14.60
CA ALA A 147 21.25 14.11 -13.17
C ALA A 147 22.64 14.67 -12.83
N VAL A 148 23.68 14.30 -13.58
CA VAL A 148 25.05 14.78 -13.36
C VAL A 148 25.18 16.28 -13.61
N PRO A 149 24.82 16.83 -14.80
CA PRO A 149 24.85 18.28 -15.01
C PRO A 149 24.05 19.06 -13.97
N MET A 150 22.89 18.54 -13.56
CA MET A 150 22.00 19.25 -12.64
C MET A 150 22.45 19.20 -11.18
N ASN A 151 22.74 18.01 -10.65
CA ASN A 151 23.01 17.82 -9.22
C ASN A 151 24.49 18.03 -8.87
N ILE A 152 25.40 17.79 -9.82
CA ILE A 152 26.85 17.89 -9.62
C ILE A 152 27.37 19.17 -10.27
N GLY A 153 27.11 19.33 -11.57
CA GLY A 153 27.49 20.54 -12.33
C GLY A 153 26.87 21.79 -11.73
N GLY A 154 25.56 21.78 -11.48
CA GLY A 154 24.88 22.91 -10.87
C GLY A 154 25.35 23.25 -9.45
N THR A 155 25.85 22.28 -8.69
CA THR A 155 26.50 22.58 -7.40
C THR A 155 27.85 23.28 -7.60
N LYS A 156 28.65 22.91 -8.61
CA LYS A 156 29.89 23.64 -8.96
C LYS A 156 29.59 25.09 -9.35
N GLU A 157 28.62 25.30 -10.24
CA GLU A 157 28.22 26.64 -10.70
C GLU A 157 27.69 27.53 -9.54
N ILE A 158 27.01 26.94 -8.57
CA ILE A 158 26.56 27.65 -7.37
C ILE A 158 27.75 28.05 -6.49
N ILE A 159 28.73 27.16 -6.29
CA ILE A 159 29.95 27.48 -5.54
C ILE A 159 30.72 28.62 -6.23
N ASP A 160 30.80 28.61 -7.56
CA ASP A 160 31.44 29.68 -8.32
C ASP A 160 30.70 31.02 -8.18
N LEU A 161 29.35 31.00 -8.21
CA LEU A 161 28.54 32.18 -7.86
C LEU A 161 28.82 32.67 -6.44
N CYS A 162 28.91 31.76 -5.46
CA CYS A 162 29.20 32.11 -4.07
C CYS A 162 30.53 32.86 -3.96
N ARG A 163 31.58 32.40 -4.65
CA ARG A 163 32.88 33.07 -4.67
C ARG A 163 32.85 34.44 -5.34
N ALA A 164 31.98 34.62 -6.31
CA ALA A 164 31.80 35.91 -6.98
C ALA A 164 30.96 36.90 -6.14
N CYS A 165 30.22 36.45 -5.12
CA CYS A 165 29.40 37.31 -4.28
C CYS A 165 30.23 38.18 -3.32
N VAL A 166 30.09 39.49 -3.43
CA VAL A 166 30.87 40.48 -2.65
C VAL A 166 30.47 40.50 -1.17
N ASN A 167 29.19 40.25 -0.87
CA ASN A 167 28.61 40.40 0.47
C ASN A 167 28.03 39.07 1.00
N LEU A 168 28.63 37.94 0.62
CA LEU A 168 28.18 36.62 1.02
C LEU A 168 28.33 36.42 2.53
N LYS A 169 27.22 36.07 3.19
CA LYS A 169 27.14 35.76 4.62
C LYS A 169 27.05 34.25 4.88
N SER A 170 26.22 33.54 4.11
CA SER A 170 25.91 32.13 4.40
C SER A 170 25.44 31.36 3.18
N ILE A 171 25.70 30.05 3.18
CA ILE A 171 25.24 29.09 2.18
C ILE A 171 24.61 27.90 2.90
N VAL A 172 23.46 27.42 2.41
CA VAL A 172 22.91 26.12 2.81
C VAL A 172 22.71 25.25 1.58
N TYR A 173 23.35 24.07 1.59
CA TYR A 173 23.14 23.03 0.59
C TYR A 173 22.16 21.98 1.09
N LEU A 174 21.09 21.74 0.35
CA LEU A 174 20.16 20.66 0.63
C LEU A 174 20.61 19.36 -0.03
N SER A 175 21.11 18.43 0.77
CA SER A 175 21.40 17.06 0.37
C SER A 175 20.25 16.12 0.75
N THR A 176 20.55 14.88 1.15
CA THR A 176 19.60 13.90 1.65
C THR A 176 20.29 12.96 2.63
N ALA A 177 19.58 12.51 3.67
CA ALA A 177 20.09 11.50 4.60
C ALA A 177 20.52 10.22 3.88
N TYR A 178 19.95 9.96 2.70
CA TYR A 178 20.24 8.78 1.89
C TYR A 178 21.44 8.94 0.94
N SER A 179 22.21 10.04 1.01
CA SER A 179 23.38 10.21 0.15
C SER A 179 24.40 9.09 0.36
N ASN A 180 24.46 8.53 1.57
CA ASN A 180 25.35 7.42 1.95
C ASN A 180 24.58 6.17 2.37
N CYS A 181 23.39 5.95 1.77
CA CYS A 181 22.49 4.83 2.12
C CYS A 181 23.01 3.43 1.75
N ASN A 182 24.17 3.33 1.09
CA ASN A 182 24.93 2.09 0.93
C ASN A 182 25.59 1.63 2.24
N LYS A 183 25.70 2.52 3.24
CA LYS A 183 26.12 2.18 4.61
C LYS A 183 24.91 1.99 5.51
N LYS A 184 25.07 1.19 6.57
CA LYS A 184 24.02 0.97 7.57
C LYS A 184 23.98 2.10 8.60
N ASP A 185 25.14 2.45 9.13
CA ASP A 185 25.32 3.53 10.10
C ASP A 185 25.78 4.79 9.35
N ILE A 186 25.01 5.87 9.48
CA ILE A 186 25.18 7.12 8.73
C ILE A 186 25.29 8.27 9.72
N GLU A 187 26.48 8.85 9.78
CA GLU A 187 26.89 9.91 10.68
C GLU A 187 26.79 11.29 10.03
N GLU A 188 26.86 12.34 10.86
CA GLU A 188 26.92 13.74 10.44
C GLU A 188 28.34 14.16 10.07
N CYS A 189 28.91 13.43 9.11
CA CYS A 189 30.25 13.63 8.55
C CYS A 189 30.26 13.44 7.03
N PHE A 190 31.36 13.81 6.40
CA PHE A 190 31.62 13.46 5.00
C PHE A 190 32.00 11.99 4.87
N TYR A 191 31.73 11.44 3.69
CA TYR A 191 32.07 10.08 3.30
C TYR A 191 32.85 10.10 1.99
N ASP A 192 33.58 9.02 1.73
CA ASP A 192 34.22 8.83 0.43
C ASP A 192 33.15 8.73 -0.65
N PRO A 193 33.26 9.53 -1.72
CA PRO A 193 32.27 9.54 -2.79
C PRO A 193 32.37 8.28 -3.64
N PRO A 194 31.31 7.94 -4.39
CA PRO A 194 31.36 6.84 -5.34
C PRO A 194 32.31 7.11 -6.52
N LEU A 195 32.54 8.39 -6.86
CA LEU A 195 33.43 8.84 -7.93
C LEU A 195 34.10 10.15 -7.54
N GLU A 196 35.39 10.26 -7.84
CA GLU A 196 36.18 11.48 -7.63
C GLU A 196 36.73 12.11 -8.90
N ASP A 197 36.90 11.33 -9.95
CA ASP A 197 37.56 11.76 -11.18
C ASP A 197 36.64 12.68 -11.98
N ASP A 198 37.02 13.96 -12.09
CA ASP A 198 36.27 14.97 -12.84
C ASP A 198 36.14 14.62 -14.34
N GLY A 199 37.11 13.92 -14.92
CA GLY A 199 37.05 13.43 -16.30
C GLY A 199 35.95 12.38 -16.47
N VAL A 200 35.83 11.44 -15.52
CA VAL A 200 34.74 10.44 -15.52
C VAL A 200 33.39 11.11 -15.28
N ILE A 201 33.32 12.08 -14.37
CA ILE A 201 32.08 12.84 -14.12
C ILE A 201 31.65 13.60 -15.38
N ASN A 202 32.58 14.24 -16.09
CA ASN A 202 32.29 14.94 -17.34
C ASN A 202 31.89 13.99 -18.48
N PHE A 203 32.49 12.80 -18.55
CA PHE A 203 32.06 11.74 -19.46
C PHE A 203 30.61 11.35 -19.17
N LEU A 204 30.24 11.16 -17.90
CA LEU A 204 28.87 10.82 -17.50
C LEU A 204 27.82 11.87 -17.84
N ALA A 205 28.22 13.12 -18.02
CA ALA A 205 27.35 14.21 -18.45
C ALA A 205 27.02 14.16 -19.96
N THR A 206 27.87 13.54 -20.78
CA THR A 206 27.82 13.62 -22.26
C THR A 206 27.56 12.30 -22.96
N VAL A 207 27.72 11.20 -22.23
CA VAL A 207 27.54 9.83 -22.70
C VAL A 207 26.12 9.53 -23.18
N ASP A 208 26.05 8.77 -24.27
CA ASP A 208 24.80 8.32 -24.88
C ASP A 208 24.03 7.35 -23.97
N GLU A 209 22.70 7.37 -24.08
CA GLU A 209 21.80 6.58 -23.24
C GLU A 209 22.01 5.06 -23.41
N ALA A 210 22.28 4.59 -24.63
CA ALA A 210 22.48 3.16 -24.88
C ALA A 210 23.75 2.64 -24.21
N ILE A 211 24.82 3.43 -24.24
CA ILE A 211 26.08 3.12 -23.55
C ILE A 211 25.86 3.20 -22.03
N MET A 212 25.08 4.16 -21.56
CA MET A 212 24.82 4.31 -20.13
C MET A 212 24.10 3.14 -19.52
N GLU A 213 23.08 2.57 -20.15
CA GLU A 213 22.37 1.43 -19.58
C GLU A 213 23.29 0.21 -19.37
N VAL A 214 24.35 0.06 -20.19
CA VAL A 214 25.36 -0.99 -20.02
C VAL A 214 26.30 -0.70 -18.85
N ILE A 215 26.75 0.55 -18.71
CA ILE A 215 27.80 0.92 -17.73
C ILE A 215 27.20 1.26 -16.35
N LYS A 216 25.93 1.68 -16.29
CA LYS A 216 25.22 2.15 -15.09
C LYS A 216 25.33 1.22 -13.90
N ILE A 217 25.25 -0.10 -14.11
CA ILE A 217 25.37 -1.09 -13.02
C ILE A 217 26.76 -1.03 -12.39
N LYS A 218 27.82 -0.87 -13.19
CA LYS A 218 29.19 -0.78 -12.69
C LYS A 218 29.49 0.56 -12.04
N ILE A 219 28.95 1.66 -12.58
CA ILE A 219 29.23 3.02 -12.08
C ILE A 219 28.44 3.37 -10.83
N ILE A 220 27.13 3.11 -10.80
CA ILE A 220 26.31 3.38 -9.62
C ILE A 220 26.76 2.50 -8.44
N GLY A 221 27.27 1.30 -8.74
CA GLY A 221 27.84 0.39 -7.75
C GLY A 221 26.83 0.03 -6.68
N THR A 222 27.14 0.36 -5.42
CA THR A 222 26.31 0.02 -4.26
C THR A 222 25.16 0.98 -3.99
N TRP A 223 25.07 2.10 -4.72
CA TRP A 223 23.97 3.05 -4.52
C TRP A 223 22.68 2.53 -5.13
N PRO A 224 21.52 2.71 -4.48
CA PRO A 224 20.27 2.15 -4.97
C PRO A 224 19.70 2.89 -6.19
N ASN A 225 20.10 4.14 -6.42
CA ASN A 225 19.57 4.97 -7.50
C ASN A 225 20.48 6.15 -7.87
N THR A 226 20.20 6.78 -9.01
CA THR A 226 20.95 7.93 -9.54
C THR A 226 20.92 9.14 -8.60
N TYR A 227 19.81 9.36 -7.89
CA TYR A 227 19.65 10.53 -7.01
C TYR A 227 20.61 10.50 -5.83
N THR A 228 20.61 9.39 -5.07
CA THR A 228 21.51 9.20 -3.91
C THR A 228 22.98 9.22 -4.34
N PHE A 229 23.29 8.58 -5.47
CA PHE A 229 24.61 8.59 -6.08
C PHE A 229 25.13 10.01 -6.40
N THR A 230 24.33 10.81 -7.11
CA THR A 230 24.74 12.17 -7.49
C THR A 230 24.83 13.11 -6.29
N LYS A 231 24.00 12.93 -5.26
CA LYS A 231 24.10 13.70 -4.00
C LYS A 231 25.36 13.39 -3.22
N ALA A 232 25.80 12.12 -3.18
CA ALA A 232 27.08 11.75 -2.57
C ALA A 232 28.26 12.46 -3.24
N ILE A 233 28.28 12.51 -4.59
CA ILE A 233 29.34 13.19 -5.34
C ILE A 233 29.30 14.70 -5.11
N ALA A 234 28.11 15.31 -5.10
CA ALA A 234 27.95 16.75 -4.89
C ALA A 234 28.44 17.21 -3.51
N GLU A 235 28.19 16.41 -2.45
CA GLU A 235 28.74 16.68 -1.13
C GLU A 235 30.27 16.66 -1.12
N ASN A 236 30.89 15.73 -1.86
CA ASN A 236 32.35 15.69 -1.96
C ASN A 236 32.92 16.88 -2.74
N ILE A 237 32.22 17.38 -3.75
CA ILE A 237 32.60 18.65 -4.41
C ILE A 237 32.61 19.79 -3.39
N ILE A 238 31.55 19.92 -2.60
CA ILE A 238 31.48 20.92 -1.52
C ILE A 238 32.66 20.76 -0.55
N LYS A 239 32.96 19.53 -0.13
CA LYS A 239 34.12 19.24 0.73
C LYS A 239 35.43 19.73 0.12
N LYS A 240 35.65 19.49 -1.17
CA LYS A 240 36.89 19.81 -1.89
C LYS A 240 37.02 21.30 -2.23
N THR A 241 35.91 21.95 -2.57
CA THR A 241 35.92 23.26 -3.22
C THR A 241 35.14 24.33 -2.47
N ALA A 242 34.64 24.11 -1.26
CA ALA A 242 33.89 25.11 -0.51
C ALA A 242 34.17 25.08 1.01
N SER A 243 35.30 24.49 1.43
CA SER A 243 35.69 24.43 2.85
C SER A 243 35.98 25.79 3.47
N ASP A 244 36.36 26.76 2.62
CA ASP A 244 36.63 28.17 2.92
C ASP A 244 35.36 29.04 2.99
N LEU A 245 34.22 28.52 2.54
CA LEU A 245 32.96 29.26 2.49
C LEU A 245 32.09 28.98 3.74
N PRO A 246 31.22 29.93 4.16
CA PRO A 246 30.30 29.76 5.29
C PRO A 246 29.12 28.87 4.89
N ILE A 247 29.38 27.58 4.69
CA ILE A 247 28.40 26.61 4.17
C ILE A 247 27.96 25.61 5.24
N ALA A 248 26.67 25.27 5.23
CA ALA A 248 26.10 24.12 5.94
C ALA A 248 25.42 23.14 4.97
N ILE A 249 25.44 21.85 5.31
CA ILE A 249 24.76 20.79 4.56
C ILE A 249 23.61 20.25 5.40
N VAL A 250 22.38 20.32 4.87
CA VAL A 250 21.19 19.72 5.49
C VAL A 250 20.79 18.47 4.71
N ARG A 251 20.72 17.34 5.39
CA ARG A 251 20.41 16.01 4.86
C ARG A 251 19.04 15.54 5.38
N PRO A 252 17.92 15.97 4.78
CA PRO A 252 16.61 15.47 5.14
C PRO A 252 16.43 13.99 4.75
N SER A 253 15.68 13.24 5.56
CA SER A 253 15.08 11.96 5.17
C SER A 253 13.90 12.15 4.19
N GLN A 254 12.96 11.20 4.08
CA GLN A 254 11.85 11.34 3.13
C GLN A 254 10.92 12.46 3.60
N VAL A 255 10.59 13.41 2.74
CA VAL A 255 9.78 14.56 3.16
C VAL A 255 8.32 14.35 2.79
N SER A 256 7.42 14.55 3.75
CA SER A 256 5.96 14.49 3.57
C SER A 256 5.32 15.84 3.91
N GLY A 257 3.99 15.88 3.91
CA GLY A 257 3.20 17.08 4.17
C GLY A 257 3.57 17.78 5.48
N THR A 258 3.15 19.03 5.61
CA THR A 258 3.43 19.87 6.78
C THR A 258 2.82 19.28 8.04
N LEU A 259 3.52 19.44 9.17
CA LEU A 259 2.97 19.08 10.47
C LEU A 259 1.97 20.14 10.92
N LYS A 260 2.34 21.42 10.83
CA LYS A 260 1.56 22.53 11.37
C LYS A 260 1.48 23.71 10.42
N GLU A 261 2.60 24.16 9.85
CA GLU A 261 2.69 25.46 9.19
C GLU A 261 2.95 25.37 7.69
N PRO A 262 2.51 26.37 6.89
CA PRO A 262 1.54 27.41 7.24
C PRO A 262 0.12 26.86 7.38
N VAL A 263 -0.14 25.69 6.80
CA VAL A 263 -1.40 24.95 6.91
C VAL A 263 -1.07 23.50 7.14
N CYS A 264 -1.73 22.84 8.09
CA CYS A 264 -1.50 21.45 8.45
C CYS A 264 -1.81 20.47 7.30
N GLY A 265 -0.95 19.47 7.08
CA GLY A 265 -1.11 18.45 6.04
C GLY A 265 -0.87 18.93 4.60
N TRP A 266 -0.41 20.16 4.38
CA TRP A 266 -0.19 20.69 3.05
C TRP A 266 0.82 19.86 2.25
N ILE A 267 0.45 19.49 1.03
CA ILE A 267 1.20 18.59 0.15
C ILE A 267 0.87 18.89 -1.32
N ASP A 268 1.88 18.90 -2.20
CA ASP A 268 1.69 19.27 -3.61
C ASP A 268 2.40 18.37 -4.62
N ASN A 269 2.97 17.26 -4.17
CA ASN A 269 3.70 16.32 -5.00
C ASN A 269 3.38 14.87 -4.67
N VAL A 270 3.66 13.99 -5.64
CA VAL A 270 3.45 12.53 -5.53
C VAL A 270 4.78 11.77 -5.56
N TYR A 271 5.86 12.38 -5.07
CA TYR A 271 7.18 11.75 -5.00
C TYR A 271 7.39 11.05 -3.65
N GLY A 272 8.24 10.00 -3.64
CA GLY A 272 8.55 9.27 -2.41
C GLY A 272 7.27 8.76 -1.70
N PRO A 273 7.16 8.84 -0.37
CA PRO A 273 6.04 8.25 0.38
C PRO A 273 4.67 8.84 0.00
N ASN A 274 4.63 10.08 -0.47
CA ASN A 274 3.42 10.76 -0.92
C ASN A 274 2.77 10.06 -2.13
N GLY A 275 3.58 9.53 -3.03
CA GLY A 275 3.10 8.78 -4.20
C GLY A 275 2.45 7.45 -3.82
N ALA A 276 3.05 6.73 -2.85
CA ALA A 276 2.48 5.50 -2.32
C ALA A 276 1.15 5.76 -1.59
N ALA A 277 1.11 6.80 -0.75
CA ALA A 277 -0.11 7.22 -0.06
C ALA A 277 -1.21 7.64 -1.06
N ALA A 278 -0.87 8.42 -2.09
CA ALA A 278 -1.81 8.80 -3.15
C ALA A 278 -2.33 7.59 -3.93
N GLY A 279 -1.45 6.66 -4.29
CA GLY A 279 -1.83 5.42 -4.96
C GLY A 279 -2.77 4.56 -4.11
N LEU A 280 -2.53 4.48 -2.80
CA LEU A 280 -3.41 3.77 -1.87
C LEU A 280 -4.76 4.49 -1.68
N PHE A 281 -4.74 5.82 -1.55
CA PHE A 281 -5.95 6.67 -1.47
C PHE A 281 -6.85 6.54 -2.70
N ALA A 282 -6.25 6.40 -3.89
CA ALA A 282 -6.97 6.12 -5.14
C ALA A 282 -7.41 4.65 -5.31
N GLY A 283 -6.99 3.74 -4.43
CA GLY A 283 -7.18 2.29 -4.57
C GLY A 283 -6.31 1.64 -5.66
N LEU A 284 -5.41 2.40 -6.29
CA LEU A 284 -4.56 1.92 -7.38
C LEU A 284 -3.35 1.10 -6.88
N VAL A 285 -2.83 1.42 -5.69
CA VAL A 285 -1.75 0.65 -5.06
C VAL A 285 -2.37 -0.26 -4.01
N ARG A 286 -2.26 -1.58 -4.24
CA ARG A 286 -2.89 -2.62 -3.40
C ARG A 286 -1.89 -3.58 -2.76
N THR A 287 -0.67 -3.61 -3.31
CA THR A 287 0.43 -4.47 -2.85
C THR A 287 1.78 -3.85 -3.21
N GLY A 288 2.82 -4.24 -2.48
CA GLY A 288 4.18 -3.75 -2.65
C GLY A 288 5.24 -4.60 -1.97
N VAL A 289 6.49 -4.44 -2.42
CA VAL A 289 7.65 -5.05 -1.75
C VAL A 289 8.05 -4.19 -0.56
N ARG A 290 7.90 -4.72 0.66
CA ARG A 290 8.22 -4.01 1.91
C ARG A 290 8.35 -4.99 3.07
N HIS A 291 9.17 -4.64 4.05
CA HIS A 291 9.26 -5.34 5.33
C HIS A 291 8.38 -4.63 6.35
N ALA A 292 7.49 -5.37 7.00
CA ALA A 292 6.50 -4.83 7.94
C ALA A 292 7.18 -4.09 9.10
N GLU A 293 8.32 -4.62 9.57
CA GLU A 293 9.13 -4.16 10.68
C GLU A 293 10.11 -3.02 10.36
N THR A 294 10.25 -2.63 9.09
CA THR A 294 11.14 -1.52 8.72
C THR A 294 10.57 -0.19 9.22
N LYS A 295 11.40 0.64 9.85
CA LYS A 295 11.01 1.97 10.31
C LYS A 295 10.92 2.93 9.13
N LEU A 296 9.82 3.67 9.04
CA LEU A 296 9.62 4.63 7.95
C LEU A 296 10.17 6.01 8.36
N ASN A 297 11.35 6.36 7.83
CA ASN A 297 11.97 7.67 8.06
C ASN A 297 11.34 8.76 7.16
N VAL A 298 10.24 9.36 7.65
CA VAL A 298 9.57 10.53 7.05
C VAL A 298 9.67 11.76 7.96
N ILE A 299 9.83 12.95 7.40
CA ILE A 299 9.83 14.21 8.16
C ILE A 299 8.87 15.24 7.55
N PRO A 300 8.25 16.10 8.36
CA PRO A 300 7.40 17.19 7.88
C PRO A 300 8.18 18.29 7.15
N VAL A 301 7.67 18.73 5.99
CA VAL A 301 8.35 19.72 5.13
C VAL A 301 8.56 21.09 5.79
N ASP A 302 7.64 21.52 6.65
CA ASP A 302 7.72 22.77 7.41
C ASP A 302 8.88 22.77 8.40
N MET A 303 9.11 21.63 9.07
CA MET A 303 10.25 21.49 9.95
C MET A 303 11.57 21.40 9.18
N VAL A 304 11.58 20.79 7.98
CA VAL A 304 12.77 20.81 7.09
C VAL A 304 13.12 22.25 6.73
N ALA A 305 12.12 23.06 6.36
CA ALA A 305 12.34 24.48 6.07
C ALA A 305 12.90 25.23 7.28
N ASN A 306 12.37 25.00 8.48
CA ASN A 306 12.89 25.63 9.70
C ASN A 306 14.34 25.21 10.00
N CYS A 307 14.68 23.93 9.81
CA CYS A 307 16.05 23.45 9.94
C CYS A 307 17.00 24.12 8.94
N ILE A 308 16.59 24.30 7.67
CA ILE A 308 17.38 25.04 6.66
C ILE A 308 17.61 26.49 7.10
N ILE A 309 16.58 27.15 7.61
CA ILE A 309 16.66 28.55 8.07
C ILE A 309 17.62 28.69 9.25
N ALA A 310 17.50 27.82 10.26
CA ALA A 310 18.40 27.83 11.41
C ALA A 310 19.85 27.48 11.03
N SER A 311 20.04 26.51 10.13
CA SER A 311 21.36 26.08 9.67
C SER A 311 22.12 27.19 8.95
N ALA A 312 21.42 28.14 8.32
CA ALA A 312 22.05 29.27 7.64
C ALA A 312 22.71 30.24 8.63
N LEU A 313 22.10 30.49 9.79
CA LEU A 313 22.71 31.28 10.86
C LEU A 313 23.95 30.57 11.40
N GLU A 314 23.83 29.29 11.72
CA GLU A 314 24.93 28.49 12.28
C GLU A 314 26.12 28.37 11.33
N ALA A 315 25.89 28.39 10.02
CA ALA A 315 26.98 28.38 9.03
C ALA A 315 27.90 29.62 9.15
N THR A 316 27.43 30.70 9.79
CA THR A 316 28.18 31.98 9.94
C THR A 316 28.96 32.09 11.25
N THR A 317 28.57 31.31 12.26
CA THR A 317 29.22 31.30 13.59
C THR A 317 30.42 30.37 13.65
N ARG A 318 30.71 29.66 12.55
CA ARG A 318 31.81 28.70 12.46
C ARG A 318 33.16 29.38 12.28
N ASP A 319 34.16 28.90 13.01
CA ASP A 319 35.56 29.17 12.69
C ASP A 319 35.95 28.47 11.37
N CYS A 320 36.76 29.15 10.55
CA CYS A 320 37.20 28.63 9.26
C CYS A 320 37.98 27.30 9.36
N ASN A 321 38.53 26.97 10.54
CA ASN A 321 39.29 25.75 10.83
C ASN A 321 38.43 24.52 11.18
N GLU A 322 37.13 24.67 11.41
CA GLU A 322 36.25 23.53 11.71
C GLU A 322 35.76 22.82 10.44
N ASN A 323 35.19 21.62 10.58
CA ASN A 323 34.59 20.91 9.44
C ASN A 323 33.26 21.53 9.03
N ILE A 324 32.85 21.40 7.76
CA ILE A 324 31.53 21.87 7.29
C ILE A 324 30.45 21.21 8.13
N PRO A 325 29.54 21.97 8.79
CA PRO A 325 28.46 21.40 9.55
C PRO A 325 27.51 20.62 8.63
N ILE A 326 27.21 19.40 9.03
CA ILE A 326 26.33 18.48 8.34
C ILE A 326 25.23 18.09 9.31
N TYR A 327 23.98 18.22 8.89
CA TYR A 327 22.81 17.94 9.70
C TYR A 327 21.98 16.83 9.08
N ASN A 328 21.98 15.65 9.68
CA ASN A 328 21.09 14.56 9.29
C ASN A 328 19.72 14.82 9.92
N TYR A 329 18.79 15.39 9.14
CA TYR A 329 17.45 15.66 9.64
C TYR A 329 16.54 14.48 9.36
N VAL A 330 16.35 13.65 10.39
CA VAL A 330 15.70 12.34 10.31
C VAL A 330 14.62 12.21 11.39
N SER A 331 13.81 11.18 11.27
CA SER A 331 12.70 10.92 12.19
C SER A 331 13.22 10.50 13.58
N GLY A 332 12.53 10.93 14.64
CA GLY A 332 12.91 10.62 16.03
C GLY A 332 12.75 9.14 16.43
N PRO A 333 13.09 8.77 17.67
CA PRO A 333 13.11 7.36 18.12
C PRO A 333 11.74 6.69 18.07
N ASN A 334 10.66 7.47 18.21
CA ASN A 334 9.25 7.03 18.20
C ASN A 334 8.67 6.80 16.80
N THR A 335 9.52 6.71 15.78
CA THR A 335 9.12 6.48 14.38
C THR A 335 8.39 5.15 14.22
N LEU A 336 7.25 5.19 13.53
CA LEU A 336 6.43 4.01 13.23
C LEU A 336 7.08 3.08 12.21
N THR A 337 6.79 1.79 12.35
CA THR A 337 7.07 0.77 11.34
C THR A 337 6.16 0.93 10.11
N PHE A 338 6.52 0.32 8.99
CA PHE A 338 5.69 0.31 7.79
C PHE A 338 4.30 -0.30 8.03
N GLN A 339 4.20 -1.31 8.89
CA GLN A 339 2.93 -1.93 9.24
C GLN A 339 2.04 -0.94 10.00
N GLU A 340 2.53 -0.38 11.10
CA GLU A 340 1.78 0.61 11.90
C GLU A 340 1.37 1.83 11.09
N ASN A 341 2.27 2.30 10.20
CA ASN A 341 1.95 3.40 9.28
C ASN A 341 0.81 3.03 8.32
N THR A 342 0.85 1.82 7.76
CA THR A 342 -0.20 1.31 6.87
C THR A 342 -1.54 1.23 7.60
N ASP A 343 -1.53 0.75 8.85
CA ASP A 343 -2.74 0.58 9.65
C ASP A 343 -3.41 1.95 9.94
N VAL A 344 -2.62 2.94 10.36
CA VAL A 344 -3.10 4.33 10.57
C VAL A 344 -3.64 4.93 9.28
N ILE A 345 -2.95 4.74 8.15
CA ILE A 345 -3.41 5.23 6.86
C ILE A 345 -4.73 4.56 6.48
N LEU A 346 -4.83 3.22 6.53
CA LEU A 346 -6.04 2.48 6.17
C LEU A 346 -7.22 2.88 7.06
N GLU A 347 -7.03 2.97 8.38
CA GLU A 347 -8.04 3.49 9.33
C GLU A 347 -8.58 4.84 8.86
N LYS A 348 -7.69 5.78 8.54
CA LYS A 348 -8.08 7.12 8.08
C LYS A 348 -8.74 7.09 6.71
N LEU A 349 -8.31 6.22 5.79
CA LEU A 349 -8.91 6.04 4.47
C LEU A 349 -10.36 5.55 4.56
N PHE A 350 -10.70 4.72 5.55
CA PHE A 350 -12.09 4.31 5.78
C PHE A 350 -12.95 5.43 6.38
N GLU A 351 -12.35 6.33 7.14
CA GLU A 351 -13.03 7.50 7.67
C GLU A 351 -13.33 8.54 6.58
N VAL A 352 -12.33 8.86 5.74
CA VAL A 352 -12.36 9.90 4.70
C VAL A 352 -12.06 9.40 3.27
N PRO A 353 -12.80 8.38 2.77
CA PRO A 353 -12.49 7.73 1.49
C PRO A 353 -12.66 8.66 0.29
N SER A 354 -11.84 8.44 -0.73
CA SER A 354 -11.93 9.20 -1.98
C SER A 354 -13.19 8.85 -2.77
N ALA A 355 -13.86 9.86 -3.32
CA ALA A 355 -14.93 9.63 -4.30
C ALA A 355 -14.36 9.19 -5.66
N GLN A 356 -13.08 9.50 -5.91
CA GLN A 356 -12.31 9.12 -7.09
C GLN A 356 -11.63 7.75 -6.98
N ALA A 357 -11.76 7.04 -5.84
CA ALA A 357 -11.17 5.72 -5.67
C ALA A 357 -11.67 4.76 -6.77
N ILE A 358 -10.74 4.02 -7.38
CA ILE A 358 -11.07 3.03 -8.41
C ILE A 358 -11.38 1.69 -7.76
N TRP A 359 -10.56 1.32 -6.77
CA TRP A 359 -10.70 0.09 -6.01
C TRP A 359 -10.79 0.39 -4.52
N TYR A 360 -11.24 -0.60 -3.76
CA TYR A 360 -11.19 -0.56 -2.32
C TYR A 360 -9.71 -0.48 -1.85
N PRO A 361 -9.38 0.42 -0.90
CA PRO A 361 -8.02 0.56 -0.40
C PRO A 361 -7.62 -0.64 0.45
N CYS A 362 -6.60 -1.37 0.00
CA CYS A 362 -5.97 -2.43 0.78
C CYS A 362 -4.46 -2.38 0.55
N ALA A 363 -3.65 -2.97 1.43
CA ALA A 363 -2.21 -2.89 1.29
C ALA A 363 -1.51 -4.17 1.78
N PHE A 364 -1.25 -5.10 0.87
CA PHE A 364 -0.57 -6.36 1.20
C PHE A 364 0.97 -6.23 1.09
N PRO A 365 1.73 -6.33 2.20
CA PRO A 365 3.19 -6.31 2.17
C PRO A 365 3.77 -7.66 1.72
N PHE A 366 4.82 -7.64 0.91
CA PHE A 366 5.62 -8.84 0.62
C PHE A 366 7.11 -8.56 0.77
N ARG A 367 7.84 -9.49 1.41
CA ARG A 367 9.31 -9.44 1.43
C ARG A 367 9.93 -9.83 0.09
N SER A 368 9.30 -10.77 -0.63
CA SER A 368 9.82 -11.27 -1.92
C SER A 368 9.18 -10.56 -3.10
N VAL A 369 10.03 -10.15 -4.05
CA VAL A 369 9.61 -9.60 -5.35
C VAL A 369 8.76 -10.60 -6.12
N PHE A 370 9.04 -11.90 -6.00
CA PHE A 370 8.27 -12.95 -6.66
C PHE A 370 6.81 -12.95 -6.18
N TRP A 371 6.60 -12.96 -4.87
CA TRP A 371 5.25 -12.98 -4.28
C TRP A 371 4.50 -11.69 -4.54
N TYR A 372 5.18 -10.55 -4.47
CA TYR A 372 4.63 -9.27 -4.90
C TYR A 372 4.13 -9.32 -6.35
N ARG A 373 4.97 -9.75 -7.31
CA ARG A 373 4.60 -9.81 -8.72
C ARG A 373 3.46 -10.79 -8.98
N LEU A 374 3.45 -11.92 -8.29
CA LEU A 374 2.38 -12.89 -8.39
C LEU A 374 1.04 -12.28 -7.98
N LEU A 375 0.97 -11.62 -6.80
CA LEU A 375 -0.28 -10.97 -6.39
C LEU A 375 -0.64 -9.80 -7.31
N ALA A 376 0.34 -9.00 -7.73
CA ALA A 376 0.13 -7.86 -8.63
C ALA A 376 -0.54 -8.29 -9.95
N ILE A 377 -0.32 -9.51 -10.45
CA ILE A 377 -1.07 -10.02 -11.61
C ILE A 377 -2.57 -9.98 -11.33
N PHE A 378 -3.01 -10.44 -10.16
CA PHE A 378 -4.43 -10.55 -9.80
C PHE A 378 -5.05 -9.23 -9.35
N VAL A 379 -4.32 -8.38 -8.62
CA VAL A 379 -4.88 -7.14 -8.05
C VAL A 379 -4.59 -5.90 -8.87
N HIS A 380 -3.65 -5.96 -9.82
CA HIS A 380 -3.28 -4.85 -10.70
C HIS A 380 -3.45 -5.19 -12.18
N VAL A 381 -2.73 -6.18 -12.70
CA VAL A 381 -2.65 -6.43 -14.16
C VAL A 381 -3.98 -6.90 -14.75
N ILE A 382 -4.59 -7.95 -14.19
CA ILE A 382 -5.86 -8.49 -14.69
C ILE A 382 -6.99 -7.45 -14.57
N PRO A 383 -7.23 -6.80 -13.41
CA PRO A 383 -8.24 -5.75 -13.31
C PRO A 383 -7.98 -4.59 -14.27
N GLY A 384 -6.71 -4.19 -14.44
CA GLY A 384 -6.32 -3.15 -15.38
C GLY A 384 -6.61 -3.53 -16.84
N ALA A 385 -6.32 -4.77 -17.25
CA ALA A 385 -6.64 -5.27 -18.58
C ALA A 385 -8.15 -5.30 -18.84
N LEU A 386 -8.95 -5.72 -17.86
CA LEU A 386 -10.40 -5.73 -17.96
C LEU A 386 -10.97 -4.32 -18.12
N LEU A 387 -10.46 -3.34 -17.36
CA LEU A 387 -10.84 -1.93 -17.52
C LEU A 387 -10.43 -1.37 -18.89
N ASP A 388 -9.23 -1.71 -19.38
CA ASP A 388 -8.77 -1.31 -20.71
C ASP A 388 -9.64 -1.91 -21.83
N ILE A 389 -10.03 -3.19 -21.72
CA ILE A 389 -10.97 -3.82 -22.65
C ILE A 389 -12.31 -3.08 -22.63
N ALA A 390 -12.86 -2.79 -21.45
CA ALA A 390 -14.11 -2.04 -21.32
C ALA A 390 -14.01 -0.62 -21.89
N PHE A 391 -12.86 0.05 -21.76
CA PHE A 391 -12.60 1.36 -22.34
C PHE A 391 -12.57 1.29 -23.87
N VAL A 392 -11.88 0.29 -24.43
CA VAL A 392 -11.80 0.08 -25.87
C VAL A 392 -13.18 -0.23 -26.46
N ILE A 393 -13.99 -1.07 -25.80
CA ILE A 393 -15.39 -1.35 -26.21
C ILE A 393 -16.22 -0.06 -26.25
N LYS A 394 -15.96 0.89 -25.34
CA LYS A 394 -16.62 2.21 -25.27
C LYS A 394 -15.98 3.28 -26.18
N GLY A 395 -14.97 2.93 -26.98
CA GLY A 395 -14.27 3.87 -27.87
C GLY A 395 -13.22 4.76 -27.19
N TYR A 396 -12.87 4.50 -25.92
CA TYR A 396 -11.80 5.20 -25.21
C TYR A 396 -10.45 4.50 -25.39
N PRO A 397 -9.32 5.24 -25.37
CA PRO A 397 -7.99 4.64 -25.45
C PRO A 397 -7.64 3.86 -24.16
N PRO A 398 -6.92 2.73 -24.26
CA PRO A 398 -6.48 1.97 -23.08
C PRO A 398 -5.40 2.73 -22.31
N MET A 399 -5.53 2.76 -20.99
CA MET A 399 -4.68 3.54 -20.07
C MET A 399 -4.23 2.78 -18.82
N PHE A 400 -5.00 1.82 -18.32
CA PHE A 400 -4.77 1.18 -17.01
C PHE A 400 -3.54 0.29 -16.99
N LEU A 401 -3.28 -0.50 -18.03
CA LEU A 401 -2.06 -1.31 -18.10
C LEU A 401 -0.80 -0.42 -18.14
N LYS A 402 -0.86 0.71 -18.84
CA LYS A 402 0.23 1.70 -18.85
C LYS A 402 0.43 2.32 -17.45
N LEU A 403 -0.66 2.61 -16.74
CA LEU A 403 -0.63 3.11 -15.38
C LEU A 403 -0.03 2.08 -14.41
N TYR A 404 -0.46 0.82 -14.45
CA TYR A 404 0.06 -0.23 -13.58
C TYR A 404 1.53 -0.57 -13.84
N ARG A 405 2.01 -0.46 -15.08
CA ARG A 405 3.46 -0.54 -15.37
C ARG A 405 4.24 0.58 -14.67
N LYS A 406 3.70 1.80 -14.62
CA LYS A 406 4.33 2.91 -13.87
C LYS A 406 4.31 2.64 -12.37
N ILE A 407 3.21 2.10 -11.84
CA ILE A 407 3.10 1.71 -10.43
C ILE A 407 4.11 0.61 -10.08
N ASP A 408 4.24 -0.45 -10.88
CA ASP A 408 5.23 -1.52 -10.66
C ASP A 408 6.67 -0.96 -10.66
N LYS A 409 7.01 -0.13 -11.65
CA LYS A 409 8.31 0.55 -11.70
C LYS A 409 8.56 1.38 -10.44
N TYR A 410 7.56 2.14 -9.99
CA TYR A 410 7.64 2.94 -8.77
C TYR A 410 7.84 2.07 -7.52
N MET A 411 7.04 1.02 -7.33
CA MET A 411 7.14 0.12 -6.17
C MET A 411 8.50 -0.58 -6.10
N LEU A 412 9.04 -1.01 -7.25
CA LEU A 412 10.37 -1.61 -7.32
C LEU A 412 11.48 -0.60 -7.03
N SER A 413 11.33 0.66 -7.46
CA SER A 413 12.31 1.73 -7.14
C SER A 413 12.34 2.09 -5.66
N MET A 414 11.21 1.94 -4.96
CA MET A 414 11.11 2.17 -3.52
C MET A 414 11.61 1.00 -2.67
N LYS A 415 11.74 -0.21 -3.25
CA LYS A 415 12.09 -1.45 -2.54
C LYS A 415 13.27 -1.28 -1.57
N TYR A 416 14.32 -0.60 -1.99
CA TYR A 416 15.52 -0.42 -1.15
C TYR A 416 15.18 0.34 0.14
N PHE A 417 14.37 1.39 0.05
CA PHE A 417 13.92 2.22 1.17
C PHE A 417 12.80 1.60 2.01
N THR A 418 12.14 0.55 1.51
CA THR A 418 11.04 -0.13 2.20
C THR A 418 11.45 -1.48 2.83
N THR A 419 12.70 -1.90 2.64
CA THR A 419 13.21 -3.20 3.13
C THR A 419 14.49 -3.10 3.96
N PHE A 420 15.13 -1.93 3.99
CA PHE A 420 16.36 -1.68 4.73
C PHE A 420 16.13 -0.67 5.87
N ASN A 421 16.80 -0.89 7.00
CA ASN A 421 16.81 0.02 8.15
C ASN A 421 18.20 0.65 8.30
N TRP A 422 18.25 1.96 8.47
CA TRP A 422 19.47 2.73 8.73
C TRP A 422 19.52 3.20 10.18
N ASN A 423 20.73 3.31 10.70
CA ASN A 423 21.02 4.01 11.95
C ASN A 423 21.60 5.37 11.60
N PHE A 424 20.78 6.41 11.73
CA PHE A 424 21.22 7.78 11.49
C PHE A 424 21.67 8.42 12.81
N ASP A 425 22.89 8.94 12.84
CA ASP A 425 23.26 9.94 13.83
C ASP A 425 22.65 11.28 13.43
N ASN A 426 22.00 11.97 14.36
CA ASN A 426 21.40 13.29 14.18
C ASN A 426 21.73 14.25 15.34
N ARG A 427 22.78 13.94 16.12
CA ARG A 427 23.14 14.67 17.34
C ARG A 427 23.43 16.14 17.09
N LYS A 428 24.16 16.50 16.03
CA LYS A 428 24.44 17.90 15.66
C LYS A 428 23.16 18.61 15.23
N CYS A 429 22.29 17.94 14.47
CA CYS A 429 21.00 18.52 14.08
C CYS A 429 20.12 18.82 15.31
N MET A 430 20.05 17.90 16.27
CA MET A 430 19.30 18.12 17.50
C MET A 430 19.97 19.14 18.42
N SER A 431 21.31 19.16 18.46
CA SER A 431 22.07 20.19 19.19
C SER A 431 21.82 21.59 18.62
N LEU A 432 21.72 21.73 17.29
CA LEU A 432 21.35 23.00 16.64
C LEU A 432 19.96 23.44 17.08
N TYR A 433 18.97 22.54 17.11
CA TYR A 433 17.64 22.90 17.62
C TYR A 433 17.71 23.33 19.09
N GLN A 434 18.45 22.57 19.91
CA GLN A 434 18.56 22.83 21.35
C GLN A 434 19.29 24.13 21.69
N SER A 435 20.24 24.56 20.85
CA SER A 435 20.97 25.82 21.05
C SER A 435 20.15 27.07 20.73
N LEU A 436 19.02 26.93 20.01
CA LEU A 436 18.14 28.07 19.71
C LEU A 436 17.53 28.65 20.98
N ALA A 437 17.40 29.99 20.98
CA ALA A 437 16.62 30.73 21.98
C ALA A 437 15.15 30.27 21.99
N LEU A 438 14.44 30.45 23.11
CA LEU A 438 13.06 29.98 23.25
C LEU A 438 12.14 30.61 22.20
N GLU A 439 12.30 31.90 21.94
CA GLU A 439 11.53 32.64 20.96
C GLU A 439 11.81 32.13 19.53
N ASP A 440 13.05 31.77 19.23
CA ASP A 440 13.42 31.14 17.96
C ASP A 440 12.85 29.72 17.83
N LYS A 441 12.78 28.95 18.92
CA LYS A 441 12.16 27.61 18.92
C LYS A 441 10.65 27.66 18.67
N GLU A 442 9.98 28.70 19.14
CA GLU A 442 8.55 28.92 18.89
C GLU A 442 8.28 29.24 17.42
N ILE A 443 9.10 30.11 16.82
CA ILE A 443 8.92 30.54 15.43
C ILE A 443 9.45 29.49 14.46
N PHE A 444 10.65 28.96 14.68
CA PHE A 444 11.36 28.04 13.80
C PHE A 444 11.45 26.66 14.45
N TYR A 445 10.28 26.08 14.75
CA TYR A 445 10.20 24.76 15.39
C TYR A 445 10.63 23.62 14.45
N PHE A 446 11.57 22.76 14.89
CA PHE A 446 11.95 21.54 14.16
C PHE A 446 12.43 20.39 15.06
N ASP A 447 11.85 20.23 16.26
CA ASP A 447 12.13 19.05 17.10
C ASP A 447 11.50 17.77 16.54
N SER A 448 12.33 16.88 15.97
CA SER A 448 11.88 15.62 15.37
C SER A 448 11.39 14.57 16.38
N ASN A 449 11.56 14.79 17.68
CA ASN A 449 11.24 13.80 18.72
C ASN A 449 9.88 14.01 19.40
N ALA A 450 9.28 15.20 19.24
CA ALA A 450 8.22 15.67 20.14
C ALA A 450 6.79 15.64 19.55
N TYR A 451 6.57 15.20 18.30
CA TYR A 451 5.23 15.14 17.70
C TYR A 451 4.66 13.71 17.66
N ASP A 452 3.32 13.61 17.76
CA ASP A 452 2.61 12.33 17.62
C ASP A 452 2.54 11.91 16.15
N TRP A 453 3.05 10.71 15.87
CA TRP A 453 3.14 10.16 14.52
C TRP A 453 1.78 9.80 13.92
N ARG A 454 0.84 9.31 14.73
CA ARG A 454 -0.47 8.87 14.23
C ARG A 454 -1.27 10.09 13.81
N ASP A 455 -1.26 11.15 14.61
CA ASP A 455 -1.94 12.41 14.29
C ASP A 455 -1.30 13.14 13.12
N TYR A 456 0.03 13.11 13.01
CA TYR A 456 0.73 13.61 11.83
C TYR A 456 0.31 12.88 10.55
N LEU A 457 0.28 11.55 10.56
CA LEU A 457 -0.14 10.76 9.39
C LEU A 457 -1.61 10.99 9.03
N ARG A 458 -2.50 11.05 10.02
CA ARG A 458 -3.92 11.37 9.78
C ARG A 458 -4.09 12.74 9.12
N SER A 459 -3.32 13.73 9.56
CA SER A 459 -3.29 15.07 8.96
C SER A 459 -2.77 15.05 7.52
N CYS A 460 -1.73 14.26 7.24
CA CYS A 460 -1.22 14.06 5.88
C CYS A 460 -2.28 13.45 4.95
N ILE A 461 -3.10 12.50 5.41
CA ILE A 461 -4.18 11.91 4.59
C ILE A 461 -5.31 12.92 4.33
N ASN A 462 -5.67 13.76 5.31
CA ASN A 462 -6.60 14.85 5.08
C ASN A 462 -6.06 15.84 4.04
N GLY A 463 -4.78 16.19 4.15
CA GLY A 463 -4.09 17.04 3.20
C GLY A 463 -3.99 16.45 1.80
N LEU A 464 -3.70 15.16 1.68
CA LEU A 464 -3.71 14.40 0.44
C LEU A 464 -5.05 14.55 -0.30
N ARG A 465 -6.15 14.39 0.42
CA ARG A 465 -7.52 14.57 -0.11
C ARG A 465 -7.72 15.98 -0.68
N ILE A 466 -7.39 17.00 0.10
CA ILE A 466 -7.67 18.40 -0.23
C ILE A 466 -6.74 18.92 -1.33
N TYR A 467 -5.44 18.69 -1.18
CA TYR A 467 -4.43 19.35 -2.01
C TYR A 467 -4.02 18.56 -3.25
N LEU A 468 -4.02 17.22 -3.20
CA LEU A 468 -3.67 16.39 -4.35
C LEU A 468 -4.91 15.90 -5.11
N PHE A 469 -5.93 15.40 -4.40
CA PHE A 469 -7.17 14.90 -5.04
C PHE A 469 -8.21 15.99 -5.30
N LYS A 470 -8.01 17.21 -4.75
CA LYS A 470 -8.92 18.35 -4.89
C LYS A 470 -10.35 18.02 -4.45
N GLU A 471 -10.49 17.15 -3.44
CA GLU A 471 -11.79 16.73 -2.91
C GLU A 471 -12.16 17.51 -1.65
N SER A 472 -13.37 18.08 -1.64
CA SER A 472 -13.92 18.71 -0.44
C SER A 472 -14.47 17.66 0.54
N PRO A 473 -14.70 18.01 1.81
CA PRO A 473 -15.36 17.12 2.78
C PRO A 473 -16.74 16.63 2.32
N ASN A 474 -17.44 17.41 1.48
CA ASN A 474 -18.78 17.07 0.99
C ASN A 474 -18.80 15.83 0.07
N THR A 475 -17.66 15.41 -0.47
CA THR A 475 -17.57 14.20 -1.29
C THR A 475 -17.31 12.92 -0.48
N ILE A 476 -17.14 13.02 0.85
CA ILE A 476 -16.93 11.85 1.73
C ILE A 476 -18.09 10.85 1.65
N PRO A 477 -19.38 11.24 1.68
CA PRO A 477 -20.48 10.30 1.54
C PRO A 477 -20.45 9.50 0.23
N ALA A 478 -20.06 10.15 -0.88
CA ALA A 478 -19.90 9.49 -2.17
C ALA A 478 -18.74 8.46 -2.16
N GLY A 479 -17.62 8.81 -1.51
CA GLY A 479 -16.52 7.87 -1.27
C GLY A 479 -16.94 6.68 -0.43
N LYS A 480 -17.69 6.91 0.66
CA LYS A 480 -18.24 5.84 1.51
C LYS A 480 -19.17 4.91 0.73
N SER A 481 -20.10 5.46 -0.05
CA SER A 481 -20.98 4.65 -0.92
C SER A 481 -20.20 3.77 -1.89
N ARG A 482 -19.06 4.26 -2.40
CA ARG A 482 -18.18 3.49 -3.29
C ARG A 482 -17.42 2.39 -2.57
N LEU A 483 -16.95 2.60 -1.33
CA LEU A 483 -16.27 1.57 -0.54
C LEU A 483 -17.12 0.31 -0.34
N PHE A 484 -18.44 0.46 -0.23
CA PHE A 484 -19.37 -0.66 -0.01
C PHE A 484 -19.78 -1.38 -1.30
N LYS A 485 -19.24 -0.99 -2.46
CA LYS A 485 -19.47 -1.73 -3.70
C LYS A 485 -18.45 -2.86 -3.82
N PRO A 486 -18.89 -4.10 -4.12
CA PRO A 486 -17.97 -5.22 -4.29
C PRO A 486 -16.99 -4.91 -5.42
N ASP A 487 -15.70 -5.12 -5.15
CA ASP A 487 -14.62 -4.95 -6.12
C ASP A 487 -14.24 -6.27 -6.80
N VAL A 488 -13.27 -6.25 -7.72
CA VAL A 488 -12.80 -7.46 -8.41
C VAL A 488 -12.20 -8.47 -7.45
N LEU A 489 -11.55 -8.02 -6.37
CA LEU A 489 -11.03 -8.90 -5.33
C LEU A 489 -12.18 -9.55 -4.56
N ASP A 490 -13.25 -8.82 -4.24
CA ASP A 490 -14.44 -9.40 -3.60
C ASP A 490 -15.08 -10.45 -4.50
N ILE A 491 -15.21 -10.21 -5.80
CA ILE A 491 -15.71 -11.20 -6.76
C ILE A 491 -14.79 -12.42 -6.81
N VAL A 492 -13.47 -12.24 -6.84
CA VAL A 492 -12.52 -13.36 -6.86
C VAL A 492 -12.55 -14.14 -5.54
N LEU A 493 -12.56 -13.45 -4.40
CA LEU A 493 -12.56 -14.06 -3.06
C LEU A 493 -13.90 -14.72 -2.72
N THR A 494 -15.03 -14.14 -3.10
CA THR A 494 -16.36 -14.75 -2.90
C THR A 494 -16.59 -15.96 -3.80
N ASN A 495 -15.95 -16.01 -4.98
CA ASN A 495 -15.97 -17.18 -5.85
C ASN A 495 -14.92 -18.24 -5.47
N LEU A 496 -13.95 -17.90 -4.62
CA LEU A 496 -13.11 -18.88 -3.95
C LEU A 496 -13.93 -19.46 -2.79
N LYS A 497 -14.20 -20.77 -2.80
CA LYS A 497 -14.76 -21.46 -1.63
C LYS A 497 -13.72 -21.42 -0.50
N ILE A 498 -13.71 -20.34 0.27
CA ILE A 498 -12.97 -20.26 1.53
C ILE A 498 -13.88 -20.89 2.57
N THR A 499 -13.63 -22.14 2.91
CA THR A 499 -14.32 -22.81 4.01
C THR A 499 -13.98 -22.04 5.29
N PRO A 500 -14.95 -21.49 6.04
CA PRO A 500 -14.66 -20.78 7.27
C PRO A 500 -14.01 -21.75 8.26
N ALA A 501 -12.79 -21.45 8.69
CA ALA A 501 -12.14 -22.16 9.77
C ALA A 501 -12.53 -21.45 11.08
N THR A 502 -13.27 -22.14 11.94
CA THR A 502 -13.57 -21.67 13.30
C THR A 502 -12.35 -21.91 14.17
N THR A 503 -11.70 -20.84 14.63
CA THR A 503 -10.63 -20.92 15.64
C THR A 503 -11.22 -20.64 17.02
N SER A 504 -11.27 -21.65 17.89
CA SER A 504 -11.53 -21.48 19.31
C SER A 504 -10.19 -21.39 20.07
N VAL A 505 -10.03 -20.35 20.90
CA VAL A 505 -8.93 -20.29 21.87
C VAL A 505 -9.42 -21.01 23.11
N LEU A 506 -8.83 -22.18 23.41
CA LEU A 506 -9.09 -22.87 24.68
C LEU A 506 -8.47 -22.03 25.81
N GLN A 507 -9.32 -21.49 26.69
CA GLN A 507 -8.87 -20.92 27.96
C GLN A 507 -8.48 -22.05 28.90
N GLU A 508 -7.25 -22.56 28.77
CA GLU A 508 -6.56 -23.16 29.90
C GLU A 508 -5.53 -22.15 30.39
N LEU A 509 -5.96 -21.37 31.39
CA LEU A 509 -5.05 -20.67 32.29
C LEU A 509 -4.37 -21.77 33.11
N ASP A 510 -3.09 -22.03 32.81
CA ASP A 510 -2.05 -22.65 33.66
C ASP A 510 -1.20 -23.66 32.87
N SER A 511 -0.24 -23.20 32.05
CA SER A 511 0.95 -24.01 31.70
C SER A 511 1.95 -23.23 30.84
N ASP A 512 3.09 -22.87 31.43
CA ASP A 512 4.11 -22.04 30.81
C ASP A 512 4.92 -22.75 29.70
N HIS A 513 4.77 -24.06 29.50
CA HIS A 513 5.58 -24.80 28.52
C HIS A 513 4.90 -26.02 27.85
N ASN A 514 3.70 -25.87 27.29
CA ASN A 514 3.11 -26.92 26.43
C ASN A 514 2.58 -26.39 25.09
N LEU A 515 2.67 -27.24 24.06
CA LEU A 515 2.17 -26.99 22.71
C LEU A 515 0.72 -26.53 22.75
N VAL A 516 0.44 -25.36 22.16
CA VAL A 516 -0.92 -24.95 21.81
C VAL A 516 -1.42 -25.94 20.76
N LEU A 517 -2.32 -26.82 21.15
CA LEU A 517 -3.07 -27.63 20.20
C LEU A 517 -4.13 -26.71 19.60
N CYS A 518 -3.81 -26.07 18.48
CA CYS A 518 -4.84 -25.45 17.65
C CYS A 518 -5.66 -26.58 17.03
N GLU A 519 -6.88 -26.79 17.51
CA GLU A 519 -7.88 -27.49 16.73
C GLU A 519 -8.31 -26.52 15.62
N LEU A 520 -7.67 -26.65 14.46
CA LEU A 520 -8.26 -26.15 13.23
C LEU A 520 -9.48 -27.03 12.99
N ASP A 521 -10.64 -26.57 13.40
CA ASP A 521 -11.89 -27.10 12.88
C ASP A 521 -11.96 -26.69 11.41
N VAL A 522 -11.20 -27.41 10.60
CA VAL A 522 -11.56 -27.62 9.22
C VAL A 522 -12.79 -28.50 9.34
N ASN A 523 -13.95 -27.88 9.51
CA ASN A 523 -15.13 -28.38 8.82
C ASN A 523 -14.76 -28.34 7.34
N THR A 524 -13.94 -29.29 6.90
CA THR A 524 -14.28 -29.95 5.68
C THR A 524 -15.69 -30.42 5.99
N GLU A 525 -16.67 -29.70 5.45
CA GLU A 525 -17.54 -30.42 4.54
C GLU A 525 -16.57 -31.31 3.75
N HIS A 526 -16.39 -32.53 4.24
CA HIS A 526 -16.13 -33.61 3.34
C HIS A 526 -17.22 -33.34 2.32
N GLN A 527 -16.82 -32.91 1.12
CA GLN A 527 -17.43 -33.52 -0.02
C GLN A 527 -17.29 -35.01 0.28
N THR A 528 -18.31 -35.55 0.95
CA THR A 528 -18.62 -36.96 0.94
C THR A 528 -18.46 -37.28 -0.52
N SER A 529 -17.40 -38.03 -0.82
CA SER A 529 -17.12 -38.67 -2.09
C SER A 529 -18.32 -38.55 -3.00
N TRP A 530 -18.25 -37.70 -4.04
CA TRP A 530 -19.27 -37.55 -5.09
C TRP A 530 -20.53 -38.35 -4.75
N GLN A 531 -21.48 -37.74 -4.01
CA GLN A 531 -22.69 -38.48 -3.66
C GLN A 531 -23.32 -38.91 -4.97
N ILE A 532 -23.20 -40.20 -5.27
CA ILE A 532 -24.00 -40.86 -6.29
C ILE A 532 -25.43 -40.58 -5.82
N PRO A 533 -26.26 -39.88 -6.62
CA PRO A 533 -27.62 -39.58 -6.22
C PRO A 533 -28.33 -40.92 -6.07
N THR A 534 -28.56 -41.30 -4.81
CA THR A 534 -29.29 -42.50 -4.38
C THR A 534 -28.54 -43.84 -4.53
N THR A 535 -28.55 -44.65 -3.46
CA THR A 535 -28.24 -46.09 -3.51
C THR A 535 -29.44 -46.91 -3.99
N LYS A 536 -30.45 -46.24 -4.54
CA LYS A 536 -31.68 -46.82 -5.06
C LYS A 536 -31.59 -46.78 -6.57
N THR A 537 -31.76 -47.92 -7.22
CA THR A 537 -31.88 -47.94 -8.69
C THR A 537 -33.35 -47.86 -9.04
N THR A 538 -33.73 -46.79 -9.72
CA THR A 538 -35.05 -46.64 -10.34
C THR A 538 -35.04 -47.38 -11.69
N ASP A 539 -36.03 -48.25 -11.93
CA ASP A 539 -36.25 -48.82 -13.27
C ASP A 539 -36.85 -47.72 -14.16
N TRP A 540 -35.98 -46.94 -14.80
CA TRP A 540 -36.37 -45.78 -15.62
C TRP A 540 -37.21 -46.18 -16.85
N THR A 541 -37.09 -47.42 -17.33
CA THR A 541 -37.86 -47.90 -18.47
C THR A 541 -39.31 -48.14 -18.05
N LYS A 542 -39.55 -48.82 -16.93
CA LYS A 542 -40.90 -48.97 -16.37
C LYS A 542 -41.51 -47.66 -15.89
N PHE A 543 -40.70 -46.82 -15.21
CA PHE A 543 -41.13 -45.49 -14.81
C PHE A 543 -41.65 -44.67 -16.01
N LYS A 544 -40.96 -44.71 -17.16
CA LYS A 544 -41.39 -44.01 -18.38
C LYS A 544 -42.69 -44.58 -18.95
N THR A 545 -42.81 -45.91 -19.02
CA THR A 545 -44.02 -46.58 -19.53
C THR A 545 -45.25 -46.28 -18.67
N ASP A 546 -45.14 -46.44 -17.35
CA ASP A 546 -46.27 -46.27 -16.43
C ASP A 546 -46.64 -44.78 -16.27
N LEU A 547 -45.65 -43.88 -16.37
CA LEU A 547 -45.92 -42.43 -16.42
C LEU A 547 -46.69 -42.03 -17.69
N GLN A 548 -46.46 -42.70 -18.83
CA GLN A 548 -47.16 -42.41 -20.08
C GLN A 548 -48.59 -42.98 -20.11
N GLU A 549 -48.89 -44.08 -19.41
CA GLU A 549 -50.24 -44.64 -19.33
C GLU A 549 -51.15 -43.91 -18.32
N ILE A 550 -50.60 -43.35 -17.25
CA ILE A 550 -51.38 -42.86 -16.10
C ILE A 550 -51.69 -41.35 -16.19
N ILE A 551 -50.92 -40.56 -16.96
CA ILE A 551 -51.22 -39.14 -17.13
C ILE A 551 -52.50 -38.98 -17.97
N PRO A 552 -53.58 -38.39 -17.43
CA PRO A 552 -54.82 -38.22 -18.18
C PRO A 552 -54.60 -37.34 -19.41
N GLU A 553 -54.99 -37.81 -20.59
CA GLU A 553 -54.77 -37.05 -21.84
C GLU A 553 -55.57 -35.74 -21.91
N ASN A 554 -56.69 -35.65 -21.17
CA ASN A 554 -57.58 -34.48 -21.15
C ASN A 554 -57.92 -34.08 -19.71
N LEU A 555 -57.23 -33.05 -19.19
CA LEU A 555 -57.78 -32.23 -18.10
C LEU A 555 -58.40 -30.98 -18.74
N GLU A 556 -59.71 -30.82 -18.62
CA GLU A 556 -60.38 -29.57 -18.95
C GLU A 556 -60.05 -28.54 -17.85
N ILE A 557 -59.37 -27.46 -18.23
CA ILE A 557 -58.93 -26.41 -17.32
C ILE A 557 -59.77 -25.17 -17.61
N GLU A 558 -60.71 -24.85 -16.72
CA GLU A 558 -61.62 -23.70 -16.89
C GLU A 558 -61.32 -22.56 -15.90
N SER A 559 -60.61 -22.82 -14.80
CA SER A 559 -60.24 -21.84 -13.77
C SER A 559 -58.77 -21.97 -13.31
N VAL A 560 -58.30 -21.02 -12.48
CA VAL A 560 -56.94 -21.01 -11.94
C VAL A 560 -56.78 -22.08 -10.86
N GLU A 561 -57.85 -22.32 -10.11
CA GLU A 561 -57.95 -23.38 -9.12
C GLU A 561 -57.82 -24.77 -9.77
N ASP A 562 -58.31 -24.94 -11.00
CA ASP A 562 -58.13 -26.19 -11.77
C ASP A 562 -56.68 -26.41 -12.20
N VAL A 563 -55.90 -25.35 -12.42
CA VAL A 563 -54.47 -25.44 -12.75
C VAL A 563 -53.67 -25.92 -11.55
N ASP A 564 -53.95 -25.36 -10.37
CA ASP A 564 -53.24 -25.75 -9.14
C ASP A 564 -53.62 -27.19 -8.76
N ALA A 565 -54.90 -27.57 -8.91
CA ALA A 565 -55.35 -28.96 -8.75
C ALA A 565 -54.68 -29.92 -9.76
N ALA A 566 -54.52 -29.51 -11.02
CA ALA A 566 -53.84 -30.30 -12.04
C ALA A 566 -52.34 -30.51 -11.72
N ILE A 567 -51.68 -29.47 -11.20
CA ILE A 567 -50.27 -29.52 -10.79
C ILE A 567 -50.10 -30.46 -9.60
N ASP A 568 -50.99 -30.38 -8.62
CA ASP A 568 -50.97 -31.24 -7.44
C ASP A 568 -51.23 -32.71 -7.80
N ILE A 569 -52.21 -32.99 -8.67
CA ILE A 569 -52.47 -34.35 -9.18
C ILE A 569 -51.26 -34.88 -9.94
N PHE A 570 -50.68 -34.09 -10.84
CA PHE A 570 -49.51 -34.49 -11.62
C PHE A 570 -48.29 -34.76 -10.74
N THR A 571 -47.97 -33.86 -9.82
CA THR A 571 -46.80 -34.01 -8.93
C THR A 571 -46.96 -35.19 -7.98
N THR A 572 -48.16 -35.43 -7.45
CA THR A 572 -48.44 -36.58 -6.60
C THR A 572 -48.30 -37.88 -7.38
N THR A 573 -48.88 -37.96 -8.58
CA THR A 573 -48.80 -39.14 -9.46
C THR A 573 -47.34 -39.47 -9.84
N VAL A 574 -46.55 -38.46 -10.21
CA VAL A 574 -45.12 -38.61 -10.52
C VAL A 574 -44.34 -39.16 -9.32
N GLN A 575 -44.63 -38.66 -8.12
CA GLN A 575 -43.96 -39.10 -6.89
C GLN A 575 -44.34 -40.54 -6.52
N GLU A 576 -45.59 -40.94 -6.70
CA GLU A 576 -46.06 -42.30 -6.44
C GLU A 576 -45.42 -43.32 -7.41
N ILE A 577 -45.43 -43.02 -8.71
CA ILE A 577 -44.79 -43.88 -9.74
C ILE A 577 -43.28 -43.95 -9.50
N TYR A 578 -42.65 -42.82 -9.16
CA TYR A 578 -41.23 -42.81 -8.81
C TYR A 578 -40.94 -43.71 -7.61
N ASN A 579 -41.76 -43.66 -6.57
CA ASN A 579 -41.59 -44.49 -5.37
C ASN A 579 -41.85 -45.98 -5.64
N MET A 580 -42.81 -46.32 -6.52
CA MET A 580 -43.10 -47.71 -6.90
C MET A 580 -41.93 -48.39 -7.63
N HIS A 581 -41.21 -47.66 -8.49
CA HIS A 581 -40.13 -48.23 -9.32
C HIS A 581 -38.73 -48.03 -8.74
N THR A 582 -38.62 -47.54 -7.50
CA THR A 582 -37.35 -47.26 -6.84
C THR A 582 -37.12 -48.25 -5.68
N THR A 583 -36.13 -49.15 -5.80
CA THR A 583 -35.88 -50.24 -4.82
C THR A 583 -35.18 -49.78 -3.53
N THR A 584 -35.32 -50.56 -2.43
CA THR A 584 -34.80 -50.25 -1.09
C THR A 584 -33.29 -50.55 -0.93
N SER A 585 -32.62 -49.72 -0.11
CA SER A 585 -31.16 -49.53 0.03
C SER A 585 -30.31 -50.77 0.39
N ARG A 586 -29.07 -50.81 -0.14
CA ARG A 586 -27.99 -51.70 0.32
C ARG A 586 -27.42 -51.18 1.64
N LYS A 587 -27.50 -51.96 2.74
CA LYS A 587 -26.88 -51.61 4.03
C LYS A 587 -25.37 -51.37 3.84
N GLN A 588 -24.93 -50.15 4.16
CA GLN A 588 -23.53 -49.76 4.23
C GLN A 588 -22.96 -50.36 5.52
N GLN A 589 -21.98 -51.26 5.40
CA GLN A 589 -21.20 -51.70 6.56
C GLN A 589 -20.23 -50.59 6.95
N ASP A 590 -20.32 -50.12 8.19
CA ASP A 590 -19.28 -49.30 8.81
C ASP A 590 -17.97 -50.09 8.87
N LEU A 591 -17.00 -49.73 8.03
CA LEU A 591 -15.63 -50.19 8.16
C LEU A 591 -14.84 -49.18 9.01
N ARG A 592 -15.09 -49.15 10.31
CA ARG A 592 -14.04 -48.76 11.26
C ARG A 592 -13.07 -49.93 11.35
N ILE A 593 -12.00 -49.88 10.57
CA ILE A 593 -10.89 -50.84 10.71
C ILE A 593 -10.11 -50.43 11.94
N ASP A 594 -10.43 -51.06 13.08
CA ASP A 594 -9.56 -51.01 14.25
C ASP A 594 -8.31 -51.83 13.95
N HIS A 595 -7.12 -51.22 14.04
CA HIS A 595 -5.84 -51.90 13.87
C HIS A 595 -5.19 -52.04 15.26
N PRO A 596 -5.58 -53.06 16.06
CA PRO A 596 -5.07 -53.25 17.41
C PRO A 596 -3.54 -53.40 17.45
N GLU A 597 -2.93 -53.96 16.40
CA GLU A 597 -1.48 -54.08 16.25
C GLU A 597 -0.78 -52.71 16.10
N LEU A 598 -1.38 -51.78 15.37
CA LEU A 598 -0.84 -50.43 15.20
C LEU A 598 -0.97 -49.61 16.48
N ASN A 599 -2.12 -49.73 17.15
CA ASN A 599 -2.36 -49.10 18.45
C ASN A 599 -1.37 -49.61 19.51
N TYR A 600 -1.07 -50.92 19.51
CA TYR A 600 -0.06 -51.53 20.36
C TYR A 600 1.36 -51.02 20.04
N LEU A 601 1.73 -50.92 18.76
CA LEU A 601 3.02 -50.36 18.32
C LEU A 601 3.20 -48.90 18.76
N ILE A 602 2.14 -48.09 18.66
CA ILE A 602 2.14 -46.69 19.11
C ILE A 602 2.35 -46.63 20.63
N ALA A 603 1.67 -47.50 21.40
CA ALA A 603 1.82 -47.57 22.85
C ALA A 603 3.26 -47.93 23.26
N GLN A 604 3.83 -48.98 22.66
CA GLN A 604 5.22 -49.40 22.92
C GLN A 604 6.25 -48.34 22.51
N LYS A 605 6.02 -47.61 21.41
CA LYS A 605 6.89 -46.50 20.99
C LYS A 605 6.88 -45.37 22.02
N ARG A 606 5.71 -45.06 22.59
CA ARG A 606 5.57 -44.03 23.64
C ARG A 606 6.27 -44.45 24.92
N GLU A 607 6.15 -45.71 25.31
CA GLU A 607 6.87 -46.29 26.46
C GLU A 607 8.39 -46.20 26.29
N ALA A 608 8.92 -46.72 25.18
CA ALA A 608 10.36 -46.66 24.89
C ALA A 608 10.91 -45.22 24.82
N ARG A 609 10.09 -44.25 24.38
CA ARG A 609 10.46 -42.82 24.42
C ARG A 609 10.57 -42.31 25.85
N ARG A 610 9.62 -42.65 26.73
CA ARG A 610 9.64 -42.26 28.15
C ARG A 610 10.86 -42.85 28.85
N ASP A 611 11.15 -44.12 28.61
CA ASP A 611 12.31 -44.80 29.20
C ASP A 611 13.63 -44.20 28.71
N TRP A 612 13.75 -43.92 27.41
CA TRP A 612 14.93 -43.23 26.88
C TRP A 612 15.09 -41.83 27.46
N GLN A 613 14.00 -41.06 27.62
CA GLN A 613 14.06 -39.72 28.19
C GLN A 613 14.49 -39.73 29.67
N ARG A 614 14.09 -40.76 30.41
CA ARG A 614 14.41 -40.93 31.84
C ARG A 614 15.81 -41.49 32.08
N LEU A 615 16.18 -42.55 31.38
CA LEU A 615 17.42 -43.30 31.64
C LEU A 615 18.60 -42.84 30.76
N ARG A 616 18.32 -42.18 29.63
CA ARG A 616 19.31 -41.65 28.65
C ARG A 616 20.34 -42.70 28.16
N THR A 617 20.03 -43.99 28.24
CA THR A 617 20.92 -45.06 27.80
C THR A 617 20.85 -45.28 26.28
N PRO A 618 21.95 -45.72 25.63
CA PRO A 618 21.97 -46.00 24.18
C PRO A 618 21.01 -47.11 23.76
N GLN A 619 20.78 -48.11 24.62
CA GLN A 619 19.89 -49.25 24.35
C GLN A 619 18.43 -48.80 24.17
N GLU A 620 17.92 -47.93 25.05
CA GLU A 620 16.55 -47.41 24.94
C GLU A 620 16.38 -46.48 23.72
N ARG A 621 17.43 -45.75 23.32
CA ARG A 621 17.42 -44.96 22.08
C ARG A 621 17.28 -45.84 20.84
N LEU A 622 18.01 -46.96 20.80
CA LEU A 622 17.93 -47.95 19.73
C LEU A 622 16.55 -48.61 19.68
N ARG A 623 15.98 -48.97 20.84
CA ARG A 623 14.63 -49.53 20.96
C ARG A 623 13.57 -48.55 20.43
N TYR A 624 13.62 -47.28 20.82
CA TYR A 624 12.72 -46.24 20.30
C TYR A 624 12.83 -46.05 18.78
N ASN A 625 14.06 -45.97 18.27
CA ASN A 625 14.27 -45.78 16.82
C ASN A 625 13.78 -46.99 16.00
N LYS A 626 13.94 -48.21 16.51
CA LYS A 626 13.43 -49.43 15.87
C LYS A 626 11.90 -49.44 15.80
N LEU A 627 11.22 -49.08 16.90
CA LEU A 627 9.75 -48.99 16.94
C LEU A 627 9.21 -47.86 16.05
N LYS A 628 9.92 -46.72 15.98
CA LYS A 628 9.60 -45.60 15.08
C LYS A 628 9.70 -46.00 13.60
N ALA A 629 10.69 -46.83 13.24
CA ALA A 629 10.82 -47.34 11.87
C ALA A 629 9.69 -48.33 11.52
N LEU A 630 9.35 -49.24 12.44
CA LEU A 630 8.29 -50.23 12.25
C LEU A 630 6.90 -49.60 12.09
N GLU A 631 6.59 -48.56 12.87
CA GLU A 631 5.34 -47.80 12.73
C GLU A 631 5.25 -47.12 11.35
N ARG A 632 6.36 -46.54 10.88
CA ARG A 632 6.42 -45.85 9.58
C ARG A 632 6.27 -46.80 8.40
N ASP A 633 6.81 -48.01 8.49
CA ASP A 633 6.61 -49.04 7.47
C ASP A 633 5.18 -49.61 7.49
N SER A 634 4.57 -49.70 8.68
CA SER A 634 3.20 -50.23 8.86
C SER A 634 2.12 -49.28 8.32
N THR A 635 2.35 -47.96 8.34
CA THR A 635 1.41 -46.96 7.80
C THR A 635 1.46 -46.82 6.27
N HIS A 636 2.55 -47.27 5.61
CA HIS A 636 2.71 -47.17 4.16
C HIS A 636 2.32 -48.44 3.38
N HIS A 637 2.19 -49.61 4.03
CA HIS A 637 1.84 -50.87 3.35
C HIS A 637 0.93 -51.78 4.22
N PRO A 638 -0.39 -51.58 4.25
CA PRO A 638 -1.31 -52.36 5.09
C PRO A 638 -1.37 -53.86 4.73
N LEU A 639 -0.94 -54.24 3.53
CA LEU A 639 -0.91 -55.64 3.07
C LEU A 639 0.27 -56.48 3.60
N ARG A 640 1.25 -55.86 4.27
CA ARG A 640 2.44 -56.58 4.78
C ARG A 640 2.20 -57.23 6.15
N LEU A 641 1.25 -56.73 6.94
CA LEU A 641 0.87 -57.31 8.24
C LEU A 641 0.24 -58.70 8.08
N ARG A 642 -0.47 -58.98 6.98
CA ARG A 642 -0.97 -60.33 6.65
C ARG A 642 0.12 -61.36 6.31
N ARG A 643 1.38 -60.96 6.11
CA ARG A 643 2.49 -61.87 5.77
C ARG A 643 3.42 -62.20 6.94
N MET A 644 3.22 -61.64 8.12
CA MET A 644 4.15 -61.80 9.26
C MET A 644 3.57 -62.54 10.47
N GLY A 645 2.56 -63.40 10.29
CA GLY A 645 2.06 -64.25 11.38
C GLY A 645 1.40 -65.55 10.92
N LEU A 646 2.17 -66.64 11.01
CA LEU A 646 1.78 -68.04 11.30
C LEU A 646 0.79 -68.76 10.36
N ARG A 647 1.27 -69.91 9.86
CA ARG A 647 0.60 -70.88 8.99
C ARG A 647 -0.74 -71.38 9.54
N SER A 648 -1.75 -71.52 8.67
CA SER A 648 -2.47 -72.78 8.42
C SER A 648 -3.17 -72.72 7.05
N GLU A 649 -3.40 -73.90 6.49
CA GLU A 649 -3.59 -74.27 5.08
C GLU A 649 -4.87 -73.70 4.42
N VAL A 650 -4.93 -73.49 3.09
CA VAL A 650 -5.56 -74.37 2.07
C VAL A 650 -5.51 -73.64 0.68
N PRO A 651 -5.52 -74.35 -0.49
CA PRO A 651 -4.73 -73.98 -1.69
C PRO A 651 -5.44 -73.26 -2.87
N ARG A 652 -4.58 -72.88 -3.83
CA ARG A 652 -4.72 -72.11 -5.10
C ARG A 652 -5.84 -72.51 -6.09
N ASN A 653 -6.30 -71.54 -6.88
CA ASN A 653 -6.47 -71.49 -8.37
C ASN A 653 -7.35 -70.26 -8.73
N GLN A 654 -7.32 -69.54 -9.86
CA GLN A 654 -6.71 -69.63 -11.19
C GLN A 654 -6.75 -68.22 -11.86
N ALA A 655 -6.11 -68.08 -13.01
CA ALA A 655 -5.96 -66.92 -13.91
C ALA A 655 -7.28 -66.18 -14.28
N THR A 656 -7.32 -64.95 -14.82
CA THR A 656 -6.71 -64.55 -16.11
C THR A 656 -6.59 -63.03 -16.33
N ASN A 657 -5.38 -62.65 -16.78
CA ASN A 657 -5.09 -61.57 -17.72
C ASN A 657 -6.01 -61.63 -18.94
N ASN A 658 -6.62 -60.51 -19.35
CA ASN A 658 -7.05 -60.29 -20.75
C ASN A 658 -7.38 -58.82 -21.13
N ALA A 659 -7.29 -57.83 -20.24
CA ALA A 659 -7.58 -56.42 -20.62
C ALA A 659 -6.38 -55.67 -21.22
N GLU A 660 -5.14 -56.10 -20.94
CA GLU A 660 -3.92 -55.41 -21.37
C GLU A 660 -3.57 -55.61 -22.86
N LYS A 661 -4.21 -56.56 -23.56
CA LYS A 661 -3.87 -56.90 -24.97
C LYS A 661 -4.74 -56.24 -26.04
N ILE A 662 -5.92 -55.72 -25.67
CA ILE A 662 -6.85 -55.10 -26.64
C ILE A 662 -6.56 -53.60 -26.82
N LEU A 663 -5.99 -52.93 -25.82
CA LEU A 663 -5.66 -51.50 -25.90
C LEU A 663 -4.38 -51.19 -26.71
N TRP A 664 -3.54 -52.19 -26.96
CA TRP A 664 -2.28 -52.04 -27.71
C TRP A 664 -2.47 -51.96 -29.23
N LEU A 665 -3.57 -52.48 -29.79
CA LEU A 665 -3.80 -52.57 -31.23
C LEU A 665 -4.50 -51.35 -31.85
N ILE A 666 -5.02 -50.42 -31.06
CA ILE A 666 -5.88 -49.33 -31.56
C ILE A 666 -5.15 -47.99 -31.72
N THR A 667 -4.03 -47.76 -31.04
CA THR A 667 -3.45 -46.42 -30.92
C THR A 667 -2.02 -46.28 -31.45
N GLY A 668 -1.63 -47.05 -32.47
CA GLY A 668 -0.27 -47.17 -33.01
C GLY A 668 0.51 -45.88 -33.31
N VAL A 669 0.95 -45.17 -32.27
CA VAL A 669 1.94 -44.09 -32.28
C VAL A 669 2.71 -44.15 -30.96
N ASP A 670 3.99 -44.49 -31.07
CA ASP A 670 5.02 -44.21 -30.07
C ASP A 670 5.68 -42.88 -30.47
N ILE A 671 5.83 -41.95 -29.53
CA ILE A 671 6.99 -41.07 -29.33
C ILE A 671 6.65 -39.98 -28.29
N ARG A 672 7.34 -40.10 -27.15
CA ARG A 672 8.10 -39.04 -26.47
C ARG A 672 7.90 -37.62 -27.04
N THR A 673 7.08 -36.79 -26.41
CA THR A 673 7.37 -35.37 -26.05
C THR A 673 6.11 -34.64 -25.55
N ARG A 674 6.28 -33.85 -24.49
CA ARG A 674 5.44 -32.72 -24.03
C ARG A 674 3.93 -32.96 -23.91
N THR A 675 3.45 -33.19 -22.68
CA THR A 675 2.18 -32.60 -22.19
C THR A 675 1.92 -32.66 -20.66
N ASP A 676 2.93 -32.85 -19.80
CA ASP A 676 2.66 -32.97 -18.34
C ASP A 676 2.79 -31.66 -17.51
N HIS A 677 2.97 -30.49 -18.14
CA HIS A 677 3.16 -29.24 -17.40
C HIS A 677 1.92 -28.35 -17.19
N LEU A 678 0.76 -28.67 -17.77
CA LEU A 678 -0.42 -27.81 -17.61
C LEU A 678 -1.37 -28.24 -16.48
N HIS A 679 -1.40 -29.52 -16.10
CA HIS A 679 -2.35 -30.01 -15.09
C HIS A 679 -1.82 -29.92 -13.65
N THR A 680 -0.49 -29.95 -13.48
CA THR A 680 0.18 -29.84 -12.18
C THR A 680 0.29 -28.38 -11.71
N MET A 681 0.42 -27.41 -12.63
CA MET A 681 0.45 -25.99 -12.30
C MET A 681 -0.89 -25.47 -11.76
N THR A 682 -2.02 -25.90 -12.34
CA THR A 682 -3.35 -25.45 -11.90
C THR A 682 -3.72 -25.98 -10.51
N LYS A 683 -3.30 -27.21 -10.16
CA LYS A 683 -3.51 -27.77 -8.82
C LYS A 683 -2.57 -27.17 -7.76
N ILE A 684 -1.33 -26.83 -8.11
CA ILE A 684 -0.39 -26.18 -7.18
C ILE A 684 -0.79 -24.71 -6.93
N VAL A 685 -1.33 -24.01 -7.93
CA VAL A 685 -1.81 -22.63 -7.78
C VAL A 685 -3.07 -22.57 -6.91
N ASN A 686 -4.04 -23.48 -7.09
CA ASN A 686 -5.26 -23.49 -6.28
C ASN A 686 -5.01 -23.99 -4.84
N PHE A 687 -4.15 -24.98 -4.62
CA PHE A 687 -3.93 -25.54 -3.28
C PHE A 687 -3.03 -24.64 -2.41
N LYS A 688 -2.15 -23.82 -3.00
CA LYS A 688 -1.33 -22.86 -2.26
C LYS A 688 -2.03 -21.51 -2.07
N ALA A 689 -2.82 -21.02 -3.03
CA ALA A 689 -3.53 -19.75 -2.90
C ALA A 689 -4.51 -19.74 -1.70
N CYS A 690 -5.21 -20.85 -1.44
CA CYS A 690 -6.11 -20.96 -0.29
C CYS A 690 -5.37 -20.97 1.07
N HIS A 691 -4.14 -21.47 1.14
CA HIS A 691 -3.30 -21.37 2.34
C HIS A 691 -2.70 -19.97 2.55
N PHE A 692 -2.59 -19.17 1.47
CA PHE A 692 -1.95 -17.84 1.52
C PHE A 692 -2.85 -16.73 2.08
N LEU A 693 -4.17 -16.87 2.02
CA LEU A 693 -5.11 -15.91 2.63
C LEU A 693 -5.38 -16.16 4.12
N VAL A 694 -5.06 -17.34 4.65
CA VAL A 694 -5.34 -17.74 6.04
C VAL A 694 -4.12 -17.58 6.97
N LEU A 695 -2.92 -17.30 6.44
CA LEU A 695 -1.69 -17.23 7.24
C LEU A 695 -1.00 -15.86 7.15
N TYR A 696 -1.60 -14.83 7.76
CA TYR A 696 -0.81 -13.70 8.26
C TYR A 696 -1.51 -13.02 9.45
N CYS A 697 -1.25 -13.53 10.65
CA CYS A 697 -1.46 -12.81 11.91
C CYS A 697 -0.06 -12.48 12.46
N PRO A 698 0.38 -11.22 12.47
CA PRO A 698 1.61 -10.86 13.15
C PRO A 698 1.34 -10.90 14.66
N SER A 699 1.95 -11.89 15.30
CA SER A 699 2.03 -12.01 16.76
C SER A 699 2.69 -10.79 17.38
N ASN A 700 1.92 -10.09 18.23
CA ASN A 700 2.30 -9.24 19.37
C ASN A 700 1.62 -7.86 19.33
N HIS A 701 0.35 -7.83 19.72
CA HIS A 701 -0.19 -6.92 20.74
C HIS A 701 -1.69 -7.22 20.91
N GLN A 702 -2.15 -7.29 22.16
CA GLN A 702 -3.57 -7.40 22.50
C GLN A 702 -4.32 -6.20 21.89
N GLY A 703 -5.12 -6.46 20.87
CA GLY A 703 -5.94 -5.46 20.18
C GLY A 703 -6.98 -6.18 19.32
N SER A 704 -8.25 -5.94 19.65
CA SER A 704 -9.46 -6.51 19.06
C SER A 704 -9.42 -6.81 17.56
N LEU A 705 -9.75 -8.05 17.18
CA LEU A 705 -10.18 -8.41 15.83
C LEU A 705 -11.42 -7.58 15.46
N ILE A 706 -11.27 -6.64 14.51
CA ILE A 706 -12.40 -6.17 13.71
C ILE A 706 -12.62 -7.24 12.64
N GLY A 707 -13.44 -8.24 12.98
CA GLY A 707 -13.92 -9.22 12.02
C GLY A 707 -14.77 -8.54 10.95
N LEU A 708 -14.57 -8.93 9.70
CA LEU A 708 -15.50 -8.74 8.59
C LEU A 708 -16.80 -9.52 8.89
N ASN A 709 -17.59 -9.02 9.84
CA ASN A 709 -18.97 -9.42 10.07
C ASN A 709 -19.86 -8.27 9.60
N ARG A 710 -20.49 -8.41 8.42
CA ARG A 710 -21.78 -7.78 8.09
C ARG A 710 -22.30 -8.21 6.70
N MET A 711 -22.94 -9.37 6.67
CA MET A 711 -24.22 -9.56 5.96
C MET A 711 -25.19 -10.15 6.98
N GLY A 712 -25.81 -9.27 7.77
CA GLY A 712 -26.63 -9.68 8.90
C GLY A 712 -27.21 -8.48 9.66
N HIS A 713 -27.74 -7.50 8.93
CA HIS A 713 -28.66 -6.51 9.49
C HIS A 713 -29.65 -6.10 8.41
N LEU A 714 -30.58 -7.02 8.13
CA LEU A 714 -31.83 -6.70 7.47
C LEU A 714 -32.92 -7.64 8.02
N ALA A 715 -33.27 -7.51 9.29
CA ALA A 715 -34.54 -8.01 9.84
C ALA A 715 -34.78 -7.44 11.25
N LEU A 716 -36.04 -7.10 11.51
CA LEU A 716 -36.67 -6.86 12.82
C LEU A 716 -36.53 -5.44 13.42
N HIS A 717 -37.42 -4.56 12.96
CA HIS A 717 -38.12 -3.65 13.88
C HIS A 717 -39.60 -3.59 13.48
N ILE A 718 -40.40 -4.46 14.09
CA ILE A 718 -41.84 -4.25 14.30
C ILE A 718 -42.10 -4.45 15.79
N SER A 719 -42.92 -3.53 16.32
CA SER A 719 -43.59 -3.52 17.62
C SER A 719 -42.77 -3.27 18.89
N SER A 720 -42.83 -2.03 19.37
CA SER A 720 -43.37 -1.76 20.72
C SER A 720 -44.05 -0.39 20.72
N SER A 721 -45.36 -0.42 20.93
CA SER A 721 -46.29 0.68 21.05
C SER A 721 -46.04 1.56 22.28
N SER A 722 -46.06 2.88 22.11
CA SER A 722 -46.54 3.81 23.13
C SER A 722 -46.96 5.14 22.49
N SER A 723 -48.29 5.32 22.43
CA SER A 723 -49.09 6.56 22.47
C SER A 723 -48.37 7.92 22.46
N SER A 724 -48.72 8.77 21.48
CA SER A 724 -49.24 10.13 21.74
C SER A 724 -49.80 10.77 20.46
N SER A 725 -51.03 11.25 20.60
CA SER A 725 -51.84 12.17 19.78
C SER A 725 -51.11 13.22 18.92
N SER A 726 -51.56 13.46 17.69
CA SER A 726 -52.49 14.57 17.31
C SER A 726 -52.39 14.97 15.82
N SER A 727 -53.57 15.05 15.18
CA SER A 727 -54.00 15.99 14.10
C SER A 727 -53.11 16.22 12.86
N SER A 728 -53.62 15.90 11.65
CA SER A 728 -54.42 16.82 10.80
C SER A 728 -54.39 16.43 9.31
N SER A 729 -55.58 16.15 8.75
CA SER A 729 -56.11 16.48 7.41
C SER A 729 -55.16 16.66 6.21
N SER A 730 -55.39 15.91 5.12
CA SER A 730 -56.23 16.37 3.98
C SER A 730 -56.06 15.49 2.73
N SER A 731 -57.16 15.41 1.99
CA SER A 731 -57.51 14.57 0.85
C SER A 731 -57.05 15.12 -0.51
N SER A 732 -56.80 14.25 -1.50
CA SER A 732 -57.38 14.36 -2.85
C SER A 732 -57.22 13.09 -3.71
N SER A 733 -58.34 12.66 -4.27
CA SER A 733 -58.59 11.66 -5.32
C SER A 733 -58.07 12.13 -6.70
N SER A 734 -57.59 11.30 -7.63
CA SER A 734 -58.41 10.41 -8.48
C SER A 734 -57.56 9.83 -9.63
N SER A 735 -57.80 8.57 -10.03
CA SER A 735 -58.01 8.10 -11.43
C SER A 735 -57.76 6.59 -11.55
N SER A 736 -58.82 5.87 -11.86
CA SER A 736 -58.83 4.45 -12.21
C SER A 736 -59.18 4.32 -13.69
N SER A 737 -58.23 3.81 -14.50
CA SER A 737 -58.53 3.13 -15.75
C SER A 737 -57.61 1.92 -15.90
N ILE A 738 -58.21 0.89 -16.49
CA ILE A 738 -57.85 -0.53 -16.43
C ILE A 738 -56.62 -0.85 -17.29
N GLY A 739 -55.69 -1.62 -16.73
CA GLY A 739 -54.53 -2.20 -17.41
C GLY A 739 -54.47 -3.71 -17.19
N ILE A 740 -55.29 -4.47 -17.91
CA ILE A 740 -55.20 -5.94 -18.02
C ILE A 740 -54.00 -6.27 -18.91
N THR A 741 -52.80 -6.40 -18.33
CA THR A 741 -51.62 -6.92 -19.08
C THR A 741 -50.69 -7.82 -18.26
N SER A 742 -50.78 -7.82 -16.93
CA SER A 742 -49.92 -8.63 -16.05
C SER A 742 -50.41 -10.08 -15.88
N HIS A 743 -51.74 -10.28 -15.75
CA HIS A 743 -52.31 -11.62 -15.52
C HIS A 743 -52.34 -12.49 -16.77
N ALA A 744 -52.68 -11.94 -17.94
CA ALA A 744 -52.66 -12.66 -19.21
C ALA A 744 -51.24 -13.14 -19.58
N LYS A 745 -50.21 -12.35 -19.25
CA LYS A 745 -48.81 -12.69 -19.52
C LYS A 745 -48.30 -13.83 -18.62
N LYS A 746 -48.69 -13.83 -17.33
CA LYS A 746 -48.39 -14.92 -16.39
C LYS A 746 -49.10 -16.23 -16.75
N LEU A 747 -50.30 -16.15 -17.31
CA LEU A 747 -51.05 -17.33 -17.77
C LEU A 747 -50.39 -17.97 -19.02
N VAL A 748 -49.97 -17.15 -19.98
CA VAL A 748 -49.23 -17.59 -21.18
C VAL A 748 -47.86 -18.19 -20.84
N ASP A 749 -47.15 -17.61 -19.86
CA ASP A 749 -45.84 -18.13 -19.43
C ASP A 749 -45.95 -19.46 -18.66
N ARG A 750 -47.06 -19.70 -17.94
CA ARG A 750 -47.31 -20.97 -17.24
C ARG A 750 -47.73 -22.10 -18.19
N LEU A 751 -48.56 -21.81 -19.20
CA LEU A 751 -48.94 -22.79 -20.23
C LEU A 751 -47.74 -23.20 -21.11
N ARG A 752 -46.77 -22.30 -21.32
CA ARG A 752 -45.50 -22.61 -22.00
C ARG A 752 -44.64 -23.62 -21.25
N ILE A 753 -44.66 -23.62 -19.91
CA ILE A 753 -43.89 -24.57 -19.10
C ILE A 753 -44.43 -25.99 -19.28
N ILE A 754 -45.75 -26.16 -19.28
CA ILE A 754 -46.40 -27.47 -19.49
C ILE A 754 -46.13 -28.01 -20.91
N SER A 755 -46.21 -27.14 -21.92
CA SER A 755 -45.83 -27.48 -23.31
C SER A 755 -44.35 -27.85 -23.46
N HIS A 756 -43.45 -27.13 -22.78
CA HIS A 756 -42.02 -27.44 -22.80
C HIS A 756 -41.66 -28.73 -22.06
N VAL A 757 -42.35 -29.06 -20.98
CA VAL A 757 -42.18 -30.33 -20.27
C VAL A 757 -42.65 -31.49 -21.15
N ARG A 758 -43.78 -31.35 -21.87
CA ARG A 758 -44.25 -32.32 -22.88
C ARG A 758 -43.25 -32.51 -24.04
N GLN A 759 -42.67 -31.43 -24.57
CA GLN A 759 -41.63 -31.49 -25.60
C GLN A 759 -40.30 -32.09 -25.10
N SER A 760 -39.96 -31.87 -23.83
CA SER A 760 -38.72 -32.41 -23.25
C SER A 760 -38.83 -33.91 -22.96
N LEU A 761 -40.04 -34.40 -22.71
CA LEU A 761 -40.33 -35.83 -22.51
C LEU A 761 -40.43 -36.63 -23.81
N SER A 762 -40.63 -35.99 -24.98
CA SER A 762 -40.56 -36.67 -26.28
C SER A 762 -39.14 -36.72 -26.87
N PHE A 763 -38.22 -35.92 -26.31
CA PHE A 763 -36.80 -35.86 -26.72
C PHE A 763 -35.89 -36.78 -25.90
N LEU A 764 -36.36 -37.20 -24.70
CA LEU A 764 -35.81 -38.30 -23.89
C LEU A 764 -36.53 -39.61 -24.23
#